data_AF-A0A066WR43-F1
#
_entry.id   AF-A0A066WR43-F1
#
_cell.length_a   1.000
_cell.length_b   1.000
_cell.length_c   1.000
_cell.angle_alpha   90.00
_cell.angle_beta   90.00
_cell.angle_gamma   90.00
#
_symmetry.space_group_name_H-M   'P 1'
#
loop_
_entity.id
_entity.type
_entity.pdbx_description
1 polymer ?
#
loop_
_entity_poly.entity_id
_entity_poly.type
_entity_poly.pdbx_seq_one_letter_code
_entity_poly.pdbx_strand_id
1 'polypeptide(L)'
;MSDRTGHSHSPWQGNPFVRVYSTSAPASSNPLPHPSSLSASTPSWTRTHTCGGLNLTHAELNTKVILAGWLLPLRRLSRNLGFFCLQDAYGVTQVVVRGGSEDGDAGKGAAQLLDELESLPLQSVLAVRGTVKPRPRDAVLALGSATPTGEIELSLGAFQVLNLASPSLPFQPHDTANLANEELRARYRYLDLRRPALARNIQLRSSVAHVVRNYLHQQGFSEVETPILLRSTPEGAAEFIVPTRLSGSSTVEPFNASPYSTPSSLREPLFYALPQSPQQPKQLLVVSGCVDRYYQFARCFRDEDGRKDRQVEFTQIDMEVAFVSEAPTRGNGGLSNSTTAELLENSAWRMGGGEVRDAVEGMLARVWSEALGKDLFASGLRPAQAPSTGEQGSAHGQSLRPLLPVITYNHAMSVYGSDKPDRRFGLRIRCLSAGLRAHPLSGSESVLQQEKHDGAEESTPDTVVEMIICPASGEALSNKTVEQLLKELSGRGQAKGRTPIERFKARLSSPYELAALLLKKSRHVATFLTSSEFPASEVDVEYFAKQIEGALAAAKEEPWAQQVKGADGDACFVFVSSRTDPPVGGSTALGDLRLQLAQSLLSQGIRVCARGNEEADDMFWVTEFPLFTREQDELTAEMLGWSSTHHPFTSPMKEDLPLLLPLSSNSKHPASPTQRDALISRIRGQHYDLVLNGTEIGGGSVRVHQADIQELIMRQVLGLSEEETNKFAHLLHALKCGAPPHGGIALGFDRLMAIICKAPSIRDVIAFPKTSSGADPVFGSPAPAPGTGLGSGTHEKNSTTSSRSVLEQYGLRPL
;
A
#
# COMPACT_ATOMS: atom_id res chain seq x y z
N MET A 1 67.06 -30.04 21.47
CA MET A 1 66.25 -29.99 22.70
C MET A 1 65.15 -28.97 22.45
N SER A 2 63.86 -29.26 22.38
CA SER A 2 63.06 -30.44 22.71
C SER A 2 61.67 -30.29 22.06
N ASP A 3 61.35 -31.22 21.15
CA ASP A 3 60.12 -32.02 21.02
C ASP A 3 58.70 -31.51 21.40
N ARG A 4 57.77 -31.81 20.46
CA ARG A 4 56.35 -32.25 20.57
C ARG A 4 55.26 -31.18 20.78
N THR A 5 54.07 -31.17 20.15
CA THR A 5 53.25 -32.05 19.25
C THR A 5 52.10 -31.13 18.76
N GLY A 6 51.73 -31.01 17.48
CA GLY A 6 50.97 -31.97 16.67
C GLY A 6 49.51 -31.50 16.52
N HIS A 7 49.03 -31.26 15.28
CA HIS A 7 47.68 -31.58 14.75
C HIS A 7 47.59 -31.14 13.27
N SER A 8 46.76 -31.87 12.53
CA SER A 8 46.92 -32.25 11.12
C SER A 8 45.80 -31.73 10.20
N HIS A 9 46.13 -31.59 8.91
CA HIS A 9 45.25 -31.49 7.72
C HIS A 9 44.39 -30.20 7.59
N SER A 10 44.28 -29.51 6.44
CA SER A 10 44.48 -29.85 5.03
C SER A 10 44.71 -28.56 4.19
N PRO A 11 45.53 -28.59 3.12
CA PRO A 11 45.84 -27.43 2.28
C PRO A 11 44.81 -27.22 1.16
N TRP A 12 44.17 -26.05 1.13
CA TRP A 12 43.43 -25.57 -0.03
C TRP A 12 44.41 -25.13 -1.12
N GLN A 13 44.87 -26.05 -1.97
CA GLN A 13 45.67 -25.76 -3.17
C GLN A 13 45.18 -26.60 -4.36
N GLY A 14 44.52 -25.95 -5.31
CA GLY A 14 44.13 -26.48 -6.63
C GLY A 14 43.01 -25.67 -7.30
N ASN A 15 43.22 -25.20 -8.53
CA ASN A 15 42.33 -24.28 -9.27
C ASN A 15 41.65 -25.00 -10.49
N PRO A 16 40.32 -25.26 -10.52
CA PRO A 16 39.69 -26.20 -11.49
C PRO A 16 38.63 -25.63 -12.48
N PHE A 17 38.61 -24.33 -12.81
CA PHE A 17 37.36 -23.62 -13.16
C PHE A 17 36.64 -23.84 -14.51
N VAL A 18 37.01 -24.78 -15.39
CA VAL A 18 36.13 -25.16 -16.53
C VAL A 18 36.26 -26.64 -16.85
N ARG A 19 35.37 -27.48 -16.30
CA ARG A 19 35.21 -28.88 -16.71
C ARG A 19 33.96 -29.04 -17.55
N VAL A 20 34.13 -29.61 -18.74
CA VAL A 20 33.04 -29.97 -19.66
C VAL A 20 32.86 -31.48 -19.58
N TYR A 21 31.64 -31.92 -19.28
CA TYR A 21 31.28 -33.33 -19.18
C TYR A 21 30.31 -33.66 -20.31
N SER A 22 30.56 -34.73 -21.09
CA SER A 22 29.80 -35.10 -22.29
C SER A 22 29.38 -36.57 -22.28
N THR A 23 28.27 -36.90 -22.95
CA THR A 23 27.80 -38.28 -23.15
C THR A 23 28.62 -39.09 -24.16
N SER A 24 29.52 -38.47 -24.93
CA SER A 24 30.14 -39.08 -26.13
C SER A 24 31.68 -39.19 -26.15
N ALA A 25 32.39 -39.06 -25.02
CA ALA A 25 33.86 -39.21 -24.99
C ALA A 25 34.37 -39.80 -23.66
N PRO A 26 35.38 -40.70 -23.68
CA PRO A 26 36.08 -41.12 -22.47
C PRO A 26 36.95 -39.96 -21.96
N ALA A 27 37.06 -39.82 -20.64
CA ALA A 27 37.91 -38.82 -20.02
C ALA A 27 39.38 -39.00 -20.45
N SER A 28 39.91 -38.09 -21.29
CA SER A 28 41.34 -38.05 -21.54
C SER A 28 42.05 -37.54 -20.28
N SER A 29 42.82 -38.42 -19.65
CA SER A 29 43.79 -38.08 -18.62
C SER A 29 44.88 -37.18 -19.20
N ASN A 30 44.71 -35.85 -19.14
CA ASN A 30 45.80 -34.91 -19.37
C ASN A 30 46.44 -34.51 -18.03
N PRO A 31 47.78 -34.60 -17.89
CA PRO A 31 48.47 -34.12 -16.70
C PRO A 31 48.34 -32.59 -16.56
N LEU A 32 48.43 -32.14 -15.31
CA LEU A 32 48.29 -30.74 -14.88
C LEU A 32 49.15 -29.77 -15.73
N PRO A 33 48.56 -28.74 -16.36
CA PRO A 33 49.34 -27.70 -17.03
C PRO A 33 49.97 -26.72 -16.03
N HIS A 34 51.16 -26.25 -16.33
CA HIS A 34 51.89 -25.23 -15.56
C HIS A 34 51.16 -23.86 -15.55
N PRO A 35 51.27 -23.07 -14.46
CA PRO A 35 50.51 -21.85 -14.25
C PRO A 35 51.24 -20.63 -14.86
N SER A 36 50.88 -20.21 -16.07
CA SER A 36 51.38 -18.92 -16.60
C SER A 36 50.43 -18.14 -17.52
N SER A 37 49.13 -18.45 -17.58
CA SER A 37 48.17 -17.58 -18.29
C SER A 37 46.83 -17.46 -17.56
N LEU A 38 46.66 -16.37 -16.81
CA LEU A 38 45.37 -15.88 -16.33
C LEU A 38 44.61 -15.27 -17.52
N SER A 39 43.99 -16.09 -18.38
CA SER A 39 42.99 -15.60 -19.35
C SER A 39 41.58 -15.85 -18.80
N ALA A 40 40.76 -14.81 -18.87
CA ALA A 40 39.46 -14.65 -18.22
C ALA A 40 38.45 -15.82 -18.39
N SER A 41 37.68 -16.01 -17.33
CA SER A 41 36.60 -16.99 -17.11
C SER A 41 35.31 -16.67 -17.88
N THR A 42 35.35 -16.60 -19.21
CA THR A 42 34.13 -16.52 -20.03
C THR A 42 33.52 -17.92 -20.22
N PRO A 43 32.20 -18.11 -20.06
CA PRO A 43 31.54 -19.35 -20.44
C PRO A 43 31.86 -19.66 -21.90
N SER A 44 32.39 -20.85 -22.19
CA SER A 44 32.65 -21.25 -23.59
C SER A 44 31.36 -21.45 -24.37
N TRP A 45 30.22 -21.58 -23.67
CA TRP A 45 28.89 -21.75 -24.23
C TRP A 45 28.01 -20.53 -23.97
N THR A 46 27.42 -19.99 -25.04
CA THR A 46 26.43 -18.92 -24.93
C THR A 46 25.06 -19.53 -24.70
N ARG A 47 24.34 -19.04 -23.68
CA ARG A 47 22.95 -19.41 -23.42
C ARG A 47 22.08 -19.06 -24.63
N THR A 48 21.34 -20.04 -25.12
CA THR A 48 20.45 -19.86 -26.29
C THR A 48 19.01 -19.54 -25.89
N HIS A 49 18.53 -20.09 -24.78
CA HIS A 49 17.16 -19.98 -24.30
C HIS A 49 17.14 -19.81 -22.78
N THR A 50 16.02 -19.31 -22.25
CA THR A 50 15.78 -19.28 -20.80
C THR A 50 15.31 -20.65 -20.31
N CYS A 51 15.49 -20.96 -19.04
CA CYS A 51 15.00 -22.21 -18.46
C CYS A 51 13.47 -22.28 -18.42
N GLY A 52 12.76 -21.14 -18.54
CA GLY A 52 11.29 -21.10 -18.63
C GLY A 52 10.73 -20.94 -20.05
N GLY A 53 11.60 -20.75 -21.06
CA GLY A 53 11.19 -20.35 -22.41
C GLY A 53 11.01 -21.48 -23.42
N LEU A 54 11.20 -22.74 -23.01
CA LEU A 54 11.05 -23.90 -23.87
C LEU A 54 9.59 -24.36 -23.91
N ASN A 55 9.13 -24.84 -25.07
CA ASN A 55 7.76 -25.31 -25.30
C ASN A 55 7.73 -26.49 -26.28
N LEU A 56 6.53 -27.03 -26.56
CA LEU A 56 6.34 -28.18 -27.45
C LEU A 56 6.91 -27.97 -28.86
N THR A 57 6.79 -26.77 -29.43
CA THR A 57 7.35 -26.47 -30.77
C THR A 57 8.86 -26.72 -30.81
N HIS A 58 9.60 -26.37 -29.75
CA HIS A 58 11.03 -26.65 -29.67
C HIS A 58 11.32 -28.16 -29.63
N ALA A 59 10.46 -28.93 -28.99
CA ALA A 59 10.57 -30.39 -28.88
C ALA A 59 10.29 -31.09 -30.21
N GLU A 60 9.23 -30.68 -30.91
CA GLU A 60 8.86 -31.18 -32.25
C GLU A 60 9.98 -30.95 -33.26
N LEU A 61 10.60 -29.77 -33.20
CA LEU A 61 11.75 -29.42 -34.05
C LEU A 61 13.07 -30.06 -33.61
N ASN A 62 13.09 -30.85 -32.53
CA ASN A 62 14.31 -31.43 -31.94
C ASN A 62 15.41 -30.38 -31.72
N THR A 63 15.01 -29.21 -31.22
CA THR A 63 15.91 -28.05 -31.11
C THR A 63 17.05 -28.37 -30.14
N LYS A 64 18.28 -28.16 -30.58
CA LYS A 64 19.47 -28.22 -29.71
C LYS A 64 19.61 -26.89 -28.99
N VAL A 65 19.62 -26.91 -27.67
CA VAL A 65 19.66 -25.71 -26.85
C VAL A 65 20.77 -25.78 -25.82
N ILE A 66 21.21 -24.60 -25.41
CA ILE A 66 22.08 -24.36 -24.26
C ILE A 66 21.27 -23.56 -23.25
N LEU A 67 21.09 -24.14 -22.06
CA LEU A 67 20.50 -23.49 -20.89
C LEU A 67 21.60 -23.19 -19.87
N ALA A 68 21.41 -22.14 -19.07
CA ALA A 68 22.30 -21.84 -17.95
C ALA A 68 21.47 -21.42 -16.73
N GLY A 69 21.79 -21.98 -15.58
CA GLY A 69 21.00 -21.81 -14.36
C GLY A 69 21.56 -22.55 -13.15
N TRP A 70 20.78 -22.59 -12.08
CA TRP A 70 21.11 -23.25 -10.82
C TRP A 70 20.62 -24.71 -10.80
N LEU A 71 21.50 -25.61 -10.36
CA LEU A 71 21.20 -27.02 -10.13
C LEU A 71 20.20 -27.18 -9.00
N LEU A 72 19.08 -27.85 -9.29
CA LEU A 72 18.10 -28.31 -8.31
C LEU A 72 18.31 -29.82 -8.02
N PRO A 73 17.65 -30.39 -6.99
CA PRO A 73 17.85 -31.78 -6.60
C PRO A 73 17.76 -32.77 -7.75
N LEU A 74 18.73 -33.69 -7.78
CA LEU A 74 18.77 -34.82 -8.69
C LEU A 74 17.93 -35.97 -8.11
N ARG A 75 17.08 -36.56 -8.94
CA ARG A 75 16.35 -37.80 -8.66
C ARG A 75 16.86 -38.90 -9.59
N ARG A 76 17.62 -39.84 -9.03
CA ARG A 76 18.14 -41.01 -9.74
C ARG A 76 17.13 -42.16 -9.65
N LEU A 77 16.72 -42.71 -10.80
CA LEU A 77 15.83 -43.88 -10.86
C LEU A 77 16.60 -45.18 -11.11
N SER A 78 17.71 -45.12 -11.83
CA SER A 78 18.60 -46.26 -12.05
C SER A 78 20.04 -45.78 -12.27
N ARG A 79 20.97 -46.72 -12.45
CA ARG A 79 22.37 -46.39 -12.77
C ARG A 79 22.51 -45.47 -13.99
N ASN A 80 21.60 -45.60 -14.97
CA ASN A 80 21.66 -44.94 -16.27
C ASN A 80 20.48 -43.98 -16.52
N LEU A 81 19.66 -43.70 -15.51
CA LEU A 81 18.50 -42.81 -15.63
C LEU A 81 18.37 -41.91 -14.41
N GLY A 82 18.40 -40.60 -14.64
CA GLY A 82 18.14 -39.61 -13.61
C GLY A 82 17.61 -38.30 -14.17
N PHE A 83 16.97 -37.54 -13.30
CA PHE A 83 16.27 -36.30 -13.62
C PHE A 83 16.72 -35.23 -12.63
N PHE A 84 17.11 -34.08 -13.12
CA PHE A 84 17.27 -32.89 -12.28
C PHE A 84 16.55 -31.73 -12.94
N CYS A 85 16.43 -30.62 -12.22
CA CYS A 85 15.90 -29.40 -12.79
C CYS A 85 17.00 -28.34 -12.84
N LEU A 86 16.98 -27.55 -13.91
CA LEU A 86 17.78 -26.34 -14.01
C LEU A 86 16.84 -25.14 -13.89
N GLN A 87 17.16 -24.24 -12.97
CA GLN A 87 16.38 -23.04 -12.71
C GLN A 87 17.13 -21.79 -13.14
N ASP A 88 16.43 -20.84 -13.75
CA ASP A 88 16.89 -19.46 -13.86
C ASP A 88 15.79 -18.48 -13.40
N ALA A 89 15.96 -17.18 -13.68
CA ALA A 89 14.98 -16.16 -13.29
C ALA A 89 13.63 -16.28 -14.02
N TYR A 90 13.55 -17.03 -15.13
CA TYR A 90 12.37 -17.12 -15.99
C TYR A 90 11.59 -18.42 -15.80
N GLY A 91 12.20 -19.43 -15.17
CA GLY A 91 11.51 -20.67 -14.87
C GLY A 91 12.45 -21.83 -14.60
N VAL A 92 11.89 -23.02 -14.71
CA VAL A 92 12.57 -24.29 -14.41
C VAL A 92 12.35 -25.23 -15.57
N THR A 93 13.41 -25.84 -16.11
CA THR A 93 13.30 -26.93 -17.09
C THR A 93 13.82 -28.23 -16.46
N GLN A 94 13.08 -29.32 -16.65
CA GLN A 94 13.58 -30.66 -16.34
C GLN A 94 14.64 -31.09 -17.35
N VAL A 95 15.78 -31.56 -16.84
CA VAL A 95 16.88 -32.13 -17.62
C VAL A 95 16.98 -33.61 -17.29
N VAL A 96 17.07 -34.44 -18.33
CA VAL A 96 17.12 -35.90 -18.18
C VAL A 96 18.45 -36.43 -18.69
N VAL A 97 19.06 -37.29 -17.87
CA VAL A 97 20.23 -38.09 -18.24
C VAL A 97 19.75 -39.50 -18.56
N ARG A 98 19.97 -39.96 -19.79
CA ARG A 98 19.63 -41.32 -20.24
C ARG A 98 20.86 -41.99 -20.80
N GLY A 99 21.17 -43.19 -20.33
CA GLY A 99 22.08 -44.11 -21.01
C GLY A 99 21.33 -44.95 -22.03
N GLY A 100 21.94 -45.21 -23.19
CA GLY A 100 21.36 -46.09 -24.21
C GLY A 100 21.26 -47.54 -23.71
N SER A 101 20.21 -48.23 -24.14
CA SER A 101 20.17 -49.69 -24.18
C SER A 101 20.84 -50.14 -25.47
N GLU A 102 21.77 -51.09 -25.35
CA GLU A 102 22.52 -51.76 -26.42
C GLU A 102 23.87 -51.10 -26.79
N ASP A 103 24.93 -51.91 -26.67
CA ASP A 103 26.36 -51.71 -26.96
C ASP A 103 27.25 -50.87 -26.01
N GLY A 104 27.87 -51.59 -25.06
CA GLY A 104 29.33 -51.57 -24.82
C GLY A 104 29.98 -50.40 -24.07
N ASP A 105 29.63 -49.14 -24.34
CA ASP A 105 30.33 -47.96 -23.76
C ASP A 105 29.42 -46.75 -23.51
N ALA A 106 28.27 -46.62 -24.20
CA ALA A 106 27.36 -45.48 -24.04
C ALA A 106 26.66 -45.42 -22.67
N GLY A 107 26.45 -46.57 -22.01
CA GLY A 107 25.88 -46.63 -20.66
C GLY A 107 26.83 -46.13 -19.55
N LYS A 108 28.15 -46.23 -19.75
CA LYS A 108 29.14 -45.76 -18.76
C LYS A 108 29.16 -44.24 -18.65
N GLY A 109 28.97 -43.54 -19.76
CA GLY A 109 28.92 -42.07 -19.79
C GLY A 109 27.74 -41.49 -19.00
N ALA A 110 26.54 -42.06 -19.14
CA ALA A 110 25.37 -41.61 -18.37
C ALA A 110 25.52 -41.83 -16.86
N ALA A 111 26.07 -42.98 -16.45
CA ALA A 111 26.35 -43.27 -15.05
C ALA A 111 27.37 -42.29 -14.46
N GLN A 112 28.47 -42.03 -15.17
CA GLN A 112 29.50 -41.07 -14.75
C GLN A 112 28.93 -39.64 -14.64
N LEU A 113 28.11 -39.21 -15.60
CA LEU A 113 27.47 -37.89 -15.54
C LEU A 113 26.54 -37.75 -14.32
N LEU A 114 25.80 -38.81 -13.98
CA LEU A 114 24.94 -38.82 -12.80
C LEU A 114 25.75 -38.77 -11.51
N ASP A 115 26.83 -39.56 -11.42
CA ASP A 115 27.72 -39.57 -10.26
C ASP A 115 28.38 -38.19 -10.06
N GLU A 116 28.84 -37.54 -11.15
CA GLU A 116 29.38 -36.18 -11.10
C GLU A 116 28.31 -35.16 -10.67
N LEU A 117 27.10 -35.17 -11.26
CA LEU A 117 26.01 -34.28 -10.87
C LEU A 117 25.57 -34.46 -9.41
N GLU A 118 25.55 -35.69 -8.91
CA GLU A 118 25.21 -36.03 -7.53
C GLU A 118 26.27 -35.52 -6.53
N SER A 119 27.53 -35.43 -6.96
CA SER A 119 28.63 -34.88 -6.15
C SER A 119 28.62 -33.35 -6.04
N LEU A 120 27.90 -32.65 -6.94
CA LEU A 120 27.87 -31.19 -6.95
C LEU A 120 26.93 -30.66 -5.86
N PRO A 121 27.36 -29.63 -5.10
CA PRO A 121 26.46 -28.92 -4.20
C PRO A 121 25.25 -28.37 -4.97
N LEU A 122 24.05 -28.51 -4.37
CA LEU A 122 22.85 -27.88 -4.88
C LEU A 122 23.04 -26.37 -5.02
N GLN A 123 22.33 -25.76 -5.97
CA GLN A 123 22.49 -24.35 -6.35
C GLN A 123 23.85 -24.01 -6.97
N SER A 124 24.67 -24.99 -7.36
CA SER A 124 25.79 -24.74 -8.26
C SER A 124 25.27 -24.26 -9.62
N VAL A 125 26.03 -23.36 -10.26
CA VAL A 125 25.66 -22.76 -11.54
C VAL A 125 26.20 -23.63 -12.66
N LEU A 126 25.30 -24.12 -13.52
CA LEU A 126 25.63 -24.99 -14.65
C LEU A 126 25.22 -24.33 -15.97
N ALA A 127 26.00 -24.58 -17.01
CA ALA A 127 25.54 -24.51 -18.39
C ALA A 127 25.31 -25.92 -18.91
N VAL A 128 24.18 -26.18 -19.56
CA VAL A 128 23.78 -27.50 -20.04
C VAL A 128 23.40 -27.43 -21.51
N ARG A 129 24.02 -28.29 -22.31
CA ARG A 129 23.73 -28.47 -23.73
C ARG A 129 22.91 -29.75 -23.89
N GLY A 130 21.79 -29.66 -24.58
CA GLY A 130 20.90 -30.79 -24.80
C GLY A 130 19.98 -30.63 -25.98
N THR A 131 19.11 -31.61 -26.17
CA THR A 131 18.05 -31.61 -27.20
C THR A 131 16.69 -31.63 -26.52
N VAL A 132 15.80 -30.71 -26.89
CA VAL A 132 14.45 -30.66 -26.32
C VAL A 132 13.62 -31.84 -26.82
N LYS A 133 12.88 -32.50 -25.92
CA LYS A 133 12.03 -33.67 -26.19
C LYS A 133 10.68 -33.52 -25.51
N PRO A 134 9.60 -34.11 -26.08
CA PRO A 134 8.31 -34.17 -25.40
C PRO A 134 8.42 -35.13 -24.20
N ARG A 135 7.74 -34.78 -23.11
CA ARG A 135 7.63 -35.63 -21.93
C ARG A 135 6.62 -36.77 -22.21
N PRO A 136 6.82 -37.98 -21.66
CA PRO A 136 5.81 -39.05 -21.76
C PRO A 136 4.44 -38.60 -21.23
N ARG A 137 3.35 -38.98 -21.89
CA ARG A 137 1.98 -38.54 -21.57
C ARG A 137 1.60 -38.74 -20.10
N ASP A 138 1.91 -39.91 -19.54
CA ASP A 138 1.59 -40.22 -18.14
C ASP A 138 2.30 -39.29 -17.15
N ALA A 139 3.52 -38.86 -17.49
CA ALA A 139 4.31 -37.93 -16.68
C ALA A 139 3.83 -36.47 -16.81
N VAL A 140 3.14 -36.12 -17.91
CA VAL A 140 2.45 -34.82 -18.05
C VAL A 140 1.17 -34.81 -17.20
N LEU A 141 0.39 -35.88 -17.26
CA LEU A 141 -0.85 -36.02 -16.48
C LEU A 141 -0.61 -36.01 -14.97
N ALA A 142 0.50 -36.59 -14.51
CA ALA A 142 0.87 -36.64 -13.10
C ALA A 142 1.30 -35.28 -12.49
N LEU A 143 1.60 -34.26 -13.29
CA LEU A 143 2.06 -32.96 -12.80
C LEU A 143 0.94 -32.12 -12.15
N GLY A 144 -0.33 -32.41 -12.43
CA GLY A 144 -1.50 -31.76 -11.81
C GLY A 144 -1.66 -30.24 -12.06
N SER A 145 -0.62 -29.56 -12.55
CA SER A 145 -0.55 -28.14 -12.88
C SER A 145 0.38 -27.91 -14.07
N ALA A 146 -0.06 -27.11 -15.04
CA ALA A 146 0.71 -26.79 -16.24
C ALA A 146 1.83 -25.79 -15.91
N THR A 147 3.04 -26.29 -15.63
CA THR A 147 4.23 -25.44 -15.72
C THR A 147 4.52 -25.13 -17.20
N PRO A 148 5.07 -23.95 -17.55
CA PRO A 148 5.29 -23.58 -18.96
C PRO A 148 6.11 -24.61 -19.75
N THR A 149 6.99 -25.34 -19.07
CA THR A 149 7.86 -26.36 -19.64
C THR A 149 7.45 -27.79 -19.22
N GLY A 150 6.26 -27.98 -18.64
CA GLY A 150 5.83 -29.24 -18.05
C GLY A 150 5.63 -30.37 -19.06
N GLU A 151 5.32 -30.00 -20.30
CA GLU A 151 5.11 -30.93 -21.42
C GLU A 151 6.41 -31.35 -22.12
N ILE A 152 7.52 -30.71 -21.76
CA ILE A 152 8.83 -30.97 -22.36
C ILE A 152 9.86 -31.38 -21.30
N GLU A 153 11.00 -31.81 -21.81
CA GLU A 153 12.22 -32.03 -21.05
C GLU A 153 13.44 -31.87 -21.95
N LEU A 154 14.60 -31.58 -21.35
CA LEU A 154 15.86 -31.49 -22.07
C LEU A 154 16.63 -32.81 -21.92
N SER A 155 16.85 -33.53 -23.02
CA SER A 155 17.77 -34.67 -23.02
C SER A 155 19.20 -34.14 -22.96
N LEU A 156 19.91 -34.44 -21.85
CA LEU A 156 21.27 -33.97 -21.60
C LEU A 156 22.25 -34.54 -22.64
N GLY A 157 23.01 -33.67 -23.27
CA GLY A 157 24.19 -34.05 -24.07
C GLY A 157 25.48 -33.78 -23.32
N ALA A 158 25.61 -32.61 -22.72
CA ALA A 158 26.80 -32.22 -21.97
C ALA A 158 26.48 -31.10 -20.95
N PHE A 159 27.29 -30.98 -19.90
CA PHE A 159 27.22 -29.85 -18.97
C PHE A 159 28.60 -29.27 -18.65
N GLN A 160 28.61 -27.99 -18.27
CA GLN A 160 29.77 -27.25 -17.79
C GLN A 160 29.42 -26.63 -16.43
N VAL A 161 30.27 -26.84 -15.44
CA VAL A 161 30.16 -26.14 -14.15
C VAL A 161 30.70 -24.73 -14.35
N LEU A 162 29.86 -23.72 -14.16
CA LEU A 162 30.24 -22.31 -14.25
C LEU A 162 30.69 -21.76 -12.89
N ASN A 163 30.02 -22.17 -11.82
CA ASN A 163 30.41 -21.82 -10.45
C ASN A 163 29.86 -22.84 -9.45
N LEU A 164 30.66 -23.24 -8.46
CA LEU A 164 30.22 -24.14 -7.40
C LEU A 164 29.53 -23.35 -6.28
N ALA A 165 28.43 -23.89 -5.77
CA ALA A 165 27.85 -23.40 -4.52
C ALA A 165 28.60 -23.96 -3.30
N SER A 166 28.45 -23.29 -2.15
CA SER A 166 28.88 -23.87 -0.88
C SER A 166 28.06 -25.13 -0.58
N PRO A 167 28.67 -26.23 -0.09
CA PRO A 167 27.94 -27.41 0.37
C PRO A 167 26.96 -27.11 1.53
N SER A 168 27.24 -26.07 2.33
CA SER A 168 26.47 -25.67 3.50
C SER A 168 25.75 -24.34 3.28
N LEU A 169 24.78 -24.31 2.36
CA LEU A 169 23.92 -23.13 2.19
C LEU A 169 23.05 -22.90 3.44
N PRO A 170 22.79 -21.65 3.84
CA PRO A 170 21.93 -21.33 4.99
C PRO A 170 20.51 -21.90 4.88
N PHE A 171 19.99 -21.98 3.66
CA PHE A 171 18.74 -22.66 3.32
C PHE A 171 18.69 -22.96 1.82
N GLN A 172 17.76 -23.81 1.41
CA GLN A 172 17.53 -24.16 0.00
C GLN A 172 16.35 -23.35 -0.58
N PRO A 173 16.57 -22.43 -1.54
CA PRO A 173 15.47 -21.60 -2.07
C PRO A 173 14.34 -22.39 -2.73
N HIS A 174 14.65 -23.54 -3.31
CA HIS A 174 13.67 -24.36 -4.02
C HIS A 174 12.77 -25.17 -3.07
N ASP A 175 13.16 -25.35 -1.79
CA ASP A 175 12.33 -26.02 -0.79
C ASP A 175 11.37 -25.01 -0.16
N THR A 176 10.21 -24.83 -0.82
CA THR A 176 9.17 -23.91 -0.34
C THR A 176 8.37 -24.47 0.84
N ALA A 177 8.49 -25.77 1.15
CA ALA A 177 7.79 -26.40 2.27
C ALA A 177 8.53 -26.15 3.60
N ASN A 178 9.86 -26.14 3.56
CA ASN A 178 10.72 -25.91 4.73
C ASN A 178 11.48 -24.58 4.63
N LEU A 179 10.77 -23.48 4.39
CA LEU A 179 11.38 -22.16 4.30
C LEU A 179 12.00 -21.74 5.64
N ALA A 180 13.19 -21.16 5.57
CA ALA A 180 13.81 -20.52 6.72
C ALA A 180 12.95 -19.35 7.26
N ASN A 181 13.16 -19.03 8.53
CA ASN A 181 12.51 -17.90 9.18
C ASN A 181 12.81 -16.57 8.46
N GLU A 182 11.98 -15.55 8.70
CA GLU A 182 12.08 -14.25 8.01
C GLU A 182 13.44 -13.58 8.21
N GLU A 183 14.02 -13.68 9.40
CA GLU A 183 15.32 -13.08 9.75
C GLU A 183 16.47 -13.67 8.91
N LEU A 184 16.57 -15.00 8.83
CA LEU A 184 17.61 -15.66 8.04
C LEU A 184 17.43 -15.39 6.55
N ARG A 185 16.17 -15.36 6.07
CA ARG A 185 15.86 -14.99 4.69
C ARG A 185 16.23 -13.54 4.37
N ALA A 186 16.01 -12.62 5.31
CA ALA A 186 16.38 -11.22 5.14
C ALA A 186 17.91 -11.07 5.08
N ARG A 187 18.67 -11.77 5.94
CA ARG A 187 20.14 -11.75 5.93
C ARG A 187 20.74 -12.30 4.63
N TYR A 188 20.15 -13.37 4.10
CA TYR A 188 20.58 -14.01 2.85
C TYR A 188 19.62 -13.68 1.70
N ARG A 189 19.16 -12.42 1.59
CA ARG A 189 18.12 -12.01 0.64
C ARG A 189 18.46 -12.32 -0.81
N TYR A 190 19.74 -12.25 -1.20
CA TYR A 190 20.20 -12.63 -2.54
C TYR A 190 19.95 -14.12 -2.88
N LEU A 191 19.91 -14.99 -1.86
CA LEU A 191 19.54 -16.40 -1.99
C LEU A 191 18.02 -16.56 -1.98
N ASP A 192 17.32 -15.80 -1.11
CA ASP A 192 15.85 -15.77 -1.03
C ASP A 192 15.19 -15.32 -2.35
N LEU A 193 15.77 -14.32 -3.03
CA LEU A 193 15.33 -13.79 -4.32
C LEU A 193 15.38 -14.83 -5.46
N ARG A 194 16.06 -15.97 -5.28
CA ARG A 194 16.01 -17.09 -6.23
C ARG A 194 14.67 -17.83 -6.19
N ARG A 195 13.83 -17.61 -5.18
CA ARG A 195 12.49 -18.21 -5.15
C ARG A 195 11.65 -17.68 -6.31
N PRO A 196 10.96 -18.55 -7.07
CA PRO A 196 10.14 -18.11 -8.20
C PRO A 196 9.08 -17.07 -7.83
N ALA A 197 8.50 -17.14 -6.64
CA ALA A 197 7.52 -16.15 -6.18
C ALA A 197 8.11 -14.74 -6.09
N LEU A 198 9.26 -14.57 -5.43
CA LEU A 198 9.91 -13.26 -5.30
C LEU A 198 10.48 -12.75 -6.62
N ALA A 199 11.11 -13.63 -7.40
CA ALA A 199 11.64 -13.26 -8.71
C ALA A 199 10.52 -12.72 -9.62
N ARG A 200 9.36 -13.39 -9.65
CA ARG A 200 8.19 -12.90 -10.40
C ARG A 200 7.65 -11.57 -9.87
N ASN A 201 7.62 -11.37 -8.56
CA ASN A 201 7.20 -10.09 -7.98
C ASN A 201 8.08 -8.92 -8.45
N ILE A 202 9.40 -9.10 -8.44
CA ILE A 202 10.35 -8.07 -8.91
C ILE A 202 10.22 -7.83 -10.42
N GLN A 203 10.04 -8.89 -11.21
CA GLN A 203 9.81 -8.76 -12.66
C GLN A 203 8.49 -8.05 -12.96
N LEU A 204 7.40 -8.41 -12.26
CA LEU A 204 6.10 -7.77 -12.43
C LEU A 204 6.16 -6.31 -12.02
N ARG A 205 6.86 -5.98 -10.93
CA ARG A 205 7.12 -4.58 -10.53
C ARG A 205 7.77 -3.77 -11.66
N SER A 206 8.78 -4.34 -12.32
CA SER A 206 9.43 -3.70 -13.47
C SER A 206 8.45 -3.49 -14.64
N SER A 207 7.67 -4.52 -14.97
CA SER A 207 6.66 -4.46 -16.03
C SER A 207 5.59 -3.39 -15.76
N VAL A 208 5.04 -3.36 -14.55
CA VAL A 208 4.05 -2.35 -14.14
C VAL A 208 4.65 -0.94 -14.20
N ALA A 209 5.89 -0.75 -13.73
CA ALA A 209 6.55 0.55 -13.82
C ALA A 209 6.76 1.01 -15.27
N HIS A 210 7.04 0.08 -16.19
CA HIS A 210 7.14 0.38 -17.62
C HIS A 210 5.79 0.80 -18.22
N VAL A 211 4.71 0.06 -17.92
CA VAL A 211 3.35 0.41 -18.37
C VAL A 211 2.93 1.79 -17.87
N VAL A 212 3.17 2.10 -16.59
CA VAL A 212 2.87 3.41 -16.00
C VAL A 212 3.62 4.52 -16.73
N ARG A 213 4.94 4.39 -16.92
CA ARG A 213 5.74 5.41 -17.63
C ARG A 213 5.23 5.64 -19.06
N ASN A 214 5.00 4.57 -19.81
CA ASN A 214 4.51 4.67 -21.18
C ASN A 214 3.16 5.36 -21.24
N TYR A 215 2.23 4.99 -20.35
CA TYR A 215 0.91 5.60 -20.30
C TYR A 215 0.99 7.10 -19.96
N LEU A 216 1.70 7.46 -18.90
CA LEU A 216 1.80 8.85 -18.46
C LEU A 216 2.50 9.72 -19.52
N HIS A 217 3.55 9.21 -20.16
CA HIS A 217 4.19 9.89 -21.29
C HIS A 217 3.22 10.13 -22.45
N GLN A 218 2.40 9.14 -22.80
CA GLN A 218 1.36 9.29 -23.84
C GLN A 218 0.25 10.28 -23.45
N GLN A 219 0.00 10.47 -22.16
CA GLN A 219 -0.92 11.48 -21.63
C GLN A 219 -0.27 12.88 -21.46
N GLY A 220 0.95 13.06 -21.97
CA GLY A 220 1.65 14.35 -21.95
C GLY A 220 2.32 14.69 -20.62
N PHE A 221 2.46 13.72 -19.70
CA PHE A 221 3.22 13.94 -18.47
C PHE A 221 4.74 13.88 -18.74
N SER A 222 5.48 14.73 -18.04
CA SER A 222 6.95 14.76 -18.04
C SER A 222 7.49 14.13 -16.75
N GLU A 223 8.41 13.17 -16.89
CA GLU A 223 9.15 12.61 -15.75
C GLU A 223 10.23 13.60 -15.33
N VAL A 224 10.13 14.16 -14.13
CA VAL A 224 11.11 15.12 -13.63
C VAL A 224 11.63 14.66 -12.27
N GLU A 225 12.95 14.56 -12.13
CA GLU A 225 13.60 14.24 -10.86
C GLU A 225 13.63 15.47 -9.94
N THR A 226 13.25 15.28 -8.68
CA THR A 226 13.25 16.35 -7.68
C THR A 226 14.37 16.17 -6.66
N PRO A 227 14.89 17.25 -6.04
CA PRO A 227 15.95 17.14 -5.05
C PRO A 227 15.58 16.25 -3.85
N ILE A 228 16.55 15.44 -3.38
CA ILE A 228 16.42 14.58 -2.19
C ILE A 228 16.96 15.26 -0.92
N LEU A 229 17.87 16.23 -1.05
CA LEU A 229 18.43 16.97 0.08
C LEU A 229 17.71 18.30 0.19
N LEU A 230 16.66 18.37 1.00
CA LEU A 230 15.83 19.56 1.18
C LEU A 230 16.02 20.19 2.55
N ARG A 231 15.44 21.37 2.76
CA ARG A 231 15.31 21.97 4.09
C ARG A 231 14.23 21.22 4.86
N SER A 232 14.48 20.97 6.14
CA SER A 232 13.47 20.41 7.04
C SER A 232 12.24 21.29 7.10
N THR A 233 11.07 20.68 6.97
CA THR A 233 9.79 21.35 7.12
C THR A 233 8.97 20.69 8.22
N PRO A 234 8.17 21.46 8.97
CA PRO A 234 7.22 20.89 9.93
C PRO A 234 6.09 20.19 9.15
N GLU A 235 6.41 19.06 8.53
CA GLU A 235 5.48 18.12 7.90
C GLU A 235 5.27 16.92 8.84
N GLY A 236 4.14 16.24 8.73
CA GLY A 236 3.58 15.43 9.82
C GLY A 236 4.41 14.28 10.40
N ALA A 237 5.35 13.67 9.65
CA ALA A 237 6.19 12.59 10.16
C ALA A 237 7.59 13.05 10.58
N ALA A 238 8.31 12.23 11.36
CA ALA A 238 9.72 12.47 11.63
C ALA A 238 10.57 12.32 10.35
N GLU A 239 11.51 13.24 10.16
CA GLU A 239 12.38 13.32 8.98
C GLU A 239 13.76 12.72 9.26
N PHE A 240 14.33 12.03 8.27
CA PHE A 240 15.75 11.68 8.30
C PHE A 240 16.60 12.92 8.03
N ILE A 241 17.63 13.12 8.87
CA ILE A 241 18.51 14.28 8.83
C ILE A 241 19.87 13.91 8.24
N VAL A 242 20.41 14.74 7.35
CA VAL A 242 21.72 14.56 6.71
C VAL A 242 22.65 15.72 7.08
N PRO A 243 23.70 15.50 7.89
CA PRO A 243 24.62 16.57 8.29
C PRO A 243 25.49 17.04 7.14
N THR A 244 25.84 18.33 7.13
CA THR A 244 26.70 18.94 6.11
C THR A 244 28.11 19.19 6.64
N ARG A 245 29.14 19.01 5.79
CA ARG A 245 30.55 19.28 6.15
C ARG A 245 30.89 20.77 6.18
N LEU A 246 30.00 21.63 5.65
CA LEU A 246 30.23 23.06 5.49
C LEU A 246 29.97 23.80 6.81
N SER A 247 30.89 23.69 7.76
CA SER A 247 30.84 24.50 8.99
C SER A 247 31.24 25.96 8.68
N GLY A 248 30.27 26.81 8.34
CA GLY A 248 30.43 28.27 8.35
C GLY A 248 30.75 28.98 7.02
N SER A 249 30.43 28.40 5.86
CA SER A 249 30.54 29.11 4.56
C SER A 249 29.22 29.10 3.75
N SER A 250 28.10 28.72 4.35
CA SER A 250 26.80 28.83 3.67
C SER A 250 26.46 30.30 3.46
N THR A 251 26.64 30.78 2.23
CA THR A 251 26.10 32.04 1.70
C THR A 251 24.63 31.91 1.31
N VAL A 252 23.95 30.82 1.70
CA VAL A 252 22.53 30.61 1.41
C VAL A 252 21.73 31.36 2.46
N GLU A 253 21.50 32.63 2.16
CA GLU A 253 20.56 33.47 2.89
C GLU A 253 19.14 32.88 2.79
N PRO A 254 18.35 32.88 3.87
CA PRO A 254 16.92 32.57 3.80
C PRO A 254 16.23 33.35 2.67
N PHE A 255 15.21 32.76 2.05
CA PHE A 255 14.48 33.42 0.94
C PHE A 255 13.98 34.84 1.28
N ASN A 256 13.64 35.09 2.56
CA ASN A 256 13.19 36.39 3.08
C ASN A 256 14.30 37.20 3.78
N ALA A 257 15.57 36.81 3.67
CA ALA A 257 16.66 37.54 4.34
C ALA A 257 16.80 38.96 3.77
N SER A 258 16.99 39.92 4.66
CA SER A 258 17.30 41.28 4.26
C SER A 258 18.70 41.31 3.64
N PRO A 259 18.93 42.04 2.54
CA PRO A 259 20.28 42.25 2.00
C PRO A 259 21.22 42.98 3.00
N TYR A 260 20.69 43.44 4.14
CA TYR A 260 21.43 44.13 5.20
C TYR A 260 21.53 43.34 6.51
N SER A 261 21.14 42.05 6.56
CA SER A 261 21.33 41.24 7.78
C SER A 261 22.81 41.01 8.03
N THR A 262 23.29 41.35 9.23
CA THR A 262 24.63 40.97 9.70
C THR A 262 24.71 39.46 9.88
N PRO A 263 25.73 38.77 9.33
CA PRO A 263 25.90 37.33 9.54
C PRO A 263 25.97 37.00 11.03
N SER A 264 25.15 36.05 11.47
CA SER A 264 25.28 35.48 12.81
C SER A 264 26.71 34.94 13.00
N SER A 265 27.38 35.40 14.07
CA SER A 265 28.73 34.95 14.44
C SER A 265 28.77 33.53 15.02
N LEU A 266 27.60 32.89 15.20
CA LEU A 266 27.49 31.53 15.70
C LEU A 266 27.54 30.53 14.53
N ARG A 267 28.59 29.71 14.51
CA ARG A 267 28.73 28.58 13.57
C ARG A 267 27.80 27.44 14.01
N GLU A 268 26.54 27.53 13.65
CA GLU A 268 25.60 26.45 13.89
C GLU A 268 25.79 25.31 12.86
N PRO A 269 25.62 24.05 13.27
CA PRO A 269 25.66 22.92 12.35
C PRO A 269 24.47 22.98 11.39
N LEU A 270 24.73 22.78 10.10
CA LEU A 270 23.70 22.78 9.06
C LEU A 270 23.39 21.35 8.61
N PHE A 271 22.11 21.12 8.33
CA PHE A 271 21.56 19.82 7.96
C PHE A 271 20.60 19.93 6.78
N TYR A 272 20.55 18.89 5.96
CA TYR A 272 19.43 18.61 5.08
C TYR A 272 18.44 17.67 5.76
N ALA A 273 17.22 17.62 5.25
CA ALA A 273 16.24 16.59 5.54
C ALA A 273 15.92 15.81 4.26
N LEU A 274 15.71 14.50 4.39
CA LEU A 274 15.20 13.68 3.31
C LEU A 274 13.68 13.87 3.18
N PRO A 275 13.14 14.01 1.95
CA PRO A 275 11.73 14.33 1.74
C PRO A 275 10.81 13.17 2.12
N GLN A 276 9.72 13.50 2.82
CA GLN A 276 8.60 12.59 3.04
C GLN A 276 7.82 12.32 1.75
N SER A 277 7.85 13.29 0.82
CA SER A 277 7.33 13.23 -0.54
C SER A 277 7.86 14.45 -1.32
N PRO A 278 7.83 14.47 -2.66
CA PRO A 278 8.22 15.64 -3.46
C PRO A 278 7.15 16.75 -3.47
N GLN A 279 6.40 16.94 -2.38
CA GLN A 279 5.19 17.78 -2.33
C GLN A 279 5.41 19.26 -2.65
N GLN A 280 6.48 19.86 -2.14
CA GLN A 280 6.81 21.26 -2.45
C GLN A 280 7.45 21.40 -3.84
N PRO A 281 8.47 20.60 -4.22
CA PRO A 281 9.04 20.66 -5.57
C PRO A 281 8.02 20.49 -6.70
N LYS A 282 7.08 19.55 -6.60
CA LYS A 282 6.10 19.31 -7.67
C LYS A 282 5.14 20.49 -7.87
N GLN A 283 4.74 21.16 -6.78
CA GLN A 283 3.94 22.39 -6.86
C GLN A 283 4.74 23.50 -7.56
N LEU A 284 6.00 23.71 -7.16
CA LEU A 284 6.86 24.71 -7.79
C LEU A 284 7.08 24.42 -9.28
N LEU A 285 7.23 23.16 -9.68
CA LEU A 285 7.37 22.77 -11.08
C LEU A 285 6.16 23.18 -11.92
N VAL A 286 4.95 22.87 -11.43
CA VAL A 286 3.70 23.26 -12.11
C VAL A 286 3.52 24.78 -12.10
N VAL A 287 3.79 25.44 -10.96
CA VAL A 287 3.69 26.90 -10.84
C VAL A 287 4.68 27.63 -11.74
N SER A 288 5.85 27.04 -11.99
CA SER A 288 6.85 27.64 -12.89
C SER A 288 6.45 27.66 -14.37
N GLY A 289 5.43 26.88 -14.75
CA GLY A 289 5.04 26.67 -16.16
C GLY A 289 6.05 25.83 -16.96
N CYS A 290 7.08 25.27 -16.32
CA CYS A 290 8.03 24.36 -16.96
C CYS A 290 7.34 23.07 -17.45
N VAL A 291 6.36 22.59 -16.68
CA VAL A 291 5.55 21.41 -17.00
C VAL A 291 4.11 21.63 -16.57
N ASP A 292 3.16 21.31 -17.44
CA ASP A 292 1.72 21.30 -17.09
C ASP A 292 1.32 19.99 -16.40
N ARG A 293 2.05 18.91 -16.67
CA ARG A 293 1.76 17.56 -16.19
C ARG A 293 3.08 16.93 -15.75
N TYR A 294 3.26 16.80 -14.46
CA TYR A 294 4.46 16.25 -13.83
C TYR A 294 4.19 14.84 -13.31
N TYR A 295 5.16 13.94 -13.46
CA TYR A 295 5.20 12.71 -12.68
C TYR A 295 6.61 12.30 -12.26
N GLN A 296 6.73 11.46 -11.23
CA GLN A 296 7.99 10.84 -10.84
C GLN A 296 7.76 9.52 -10.10
N PHE A 297 8.61 8.53 -10.35
CA PHE A 297 8.81 7.41 -9.43
C PHE A 297 9.70 7.84 -8.26
N ALA A 298 9.16 8.66 -7.36
CA ALA A 298 9.92 9.29 -6.29
C ALA A 298 10.27 8.32 -5.17
N ARG A 299 11.48 8.48 -4.59
CA ARG A 299 11.88 7.82 -3.34
C ARG A 299 11.53 8.73 -2.17
N CYS A 300 10.79 8.19 -1.23
CA CYS A 300 10.26 8.92 -0.07
C CYS A 300 10.78 8.29 1.22
N PHE A 301 11.00 9.13 2.23
CA PHE A 301 11.65 8.74 3.47
C PHE A 301 10.83 9.18 4.67
N ARG A 302 10.56 8.27 5.61
CA ARG A 302 9.86 8.57 6.87
C ARG A 302 10.54 7.81 8.00
N ASP A 303 10.97 8.53 9.03
CA ASP A 303 11.62 7.93 10.19
C ASP A 303 10.56 7.39 11.17
N GLU A 304 9.90 6.31 10.76
CA GLU A 304 8.85 5.64 11.51
C GLU A 304 9.13 4.14 11.62
N ASP A 305 8.70 3.50 12.72
CA ASP A 305 8.89 2.06 12.92
C ASP A 305 8.40 1.21 11.73
N GLY A 306 9.15 0.22 11.29
CA GLY A 306 8.72 -0.63 10.19
C GLY A 306 7.50 -1.51 10.55
N ARG A 307 6.56 -1.63 9.61
CA ARG A 307 5.41 -2.56 9.69
C ARG A 307 5.38 -3.47 8.45
N LYS A 308 4.43 -4.41 8.37
CA LYS A 308 4.28 -5.29 7.19
C LYS A 308 4.01 -4.50 5.89
N ASP A 309 3.44 -3.31 6.03
CA ASP A 309 3.02 -2.38 4.99
C ASP A 309 3.78 -1.03 5.05
N ARG A 310 4.82 -0.92 5.88
CA ARG A 310 5.61 0.31 6.09
C ARG A 310 7.11 0.04 6.08
N GLN A 311 7.84 0.85 5.33
CA GLN A 311 9.30 0.89 5.25
C GLN A 311 9.78 2.32 5.47
N VAL A 312 10.99 2.47 6.00
CA VAL A 312 11.62 3.78 6.22
C VAL A 312 11.93 4.52 4.92
N GLU A 313 12.16 3.76 3.84
CA GLU A 313 12.26 4.24 2.46
C GLU A 313 11.25 3.49 1.59
N PHE A 314 10.49 4.20 0.78
CA PHE A 314 9.46 3.62 -0.09
C PHE A 314 9.32 4.39 -1.39
N THR A 315 8.67 3.79 -2.39
CA THR A 315 8.50 4.36 -3.72
C THR A 315 7.07 4.84 -3.93
N GLN A 316 6.91 6.06 -4.43
CA GLN A 316 5.62 6.60 -4.87
C GLN A 316 5.61 6.80 -6.39
N ILE A 317 4.43 6.64 -7.00
CA ILE A 317 4.12 7.25 -8.30
C ILE A 317 3.50 8.60 -7.97
N ASP A 318 4.30 9.64 -8.00
CA ASP A 318 3.89 10.99 -7.64
C ASP A 318 3.53 11.77 -8.91
N MET A 319 2.39 12.47 -8.89
CA MET A 319 1.82 13.16 -10.05
C MET A 319 1.27 14.53 -9.64
N GLU A 320 1.39 15.52 -10.52
CA GLU A 320 0.81 16.85 -10.36
C GLU A 320 0.37 17.41 -11.73
N VAL A 321 -0.76 18.09 -11.78
CA VAL A 321 -1.38 18.62 -13.00
C VAL A 321 -1.76 20.08 -12.79
N ALA A 322 -1.38 20.94 -13.73
CA ALA A 322 -1.76 22.34 -13.83
C ALA A 322 -3.15 22.50 -14.47
N PHE A 323 -3.76 23.65 -14.25
CA PHE A 323 -5.06 24.04 -14.81
C PHE A 323 -6.18 23.02 -14.55
N VAL A 324 -6.19 22.45 -13.35
CA VAL A 324 -7.28 21.53 -12.96
C VAL A 324 -8.61 22.28 -12.94
N SER A 325 -9.66 21.62 -13.41
CA SER A 325 -11.02 22.18 -13.44
C SER A 325 -11.55 22.46 -12.03
N GLU A 326 -12.46 23.43 -11.93
CA GLU A 326 -13.25 23.64 -10.72
C GLU A 326 -14.30 22.54 -10.55
N ALA A 327 -14.86 22.43 -9.35
CA ALA A 327 -16.01 21.57 -9.08
C ALA A 327 -17.16 21.87 -10.05
N PRO A 328 -17.84 20.85 -10.61
CA PRO A 328 -18.99 21.05 -11.49
C PRO A 328 -20.09 21.86 -10.78
N THR A 329 -20.64 22.88 -11.45
CA THR A 329 -21.79 23.64 -10.93
C THR A 329 -23.03 22.77 -10.87
N ARG A 330 -23.69 22.69 -9.70
CA ARG A 330 -24.99 22.01 -9.56
C ARG A 330 -26.00 22.63 -10.54
N GLY A 331 -26.48 21.83 -11.50
CA GLY A 331 -27.62 22.21 -12.32
C GLY A 331 -28.88 22.29 -11.47
N ASN A 332 -29.71 23.30 -11.70
CA ASN A 332 -30.95 23.58 -10.97
C ASN A 332 -32.10 22.59 -11.34
N GLY A 333 -31.80 21.29 -11.41
CA GLY A 333 -32.75 20.24 -11.76
C GLY A 333 -33.41 19.69 -10.50
N GLY A 334 -34.75 19.80 -10.43
CA GLY A 334 -35.55 19.43 -9.26
C GLY A 334 -35.31 18.01 -8.75
N LEU A 335 -35.30 17.89 -7.41
CA LEU A 335 -35.22 16.66 -6.64
C LEU A 335 -36.23 15.63 -7.14
N SER A 336 -35.74 14.49 -7.65
CA SER A 336 -36.57 13.30 -7.84
C SER A 336 -36.39 12.38 -6.63
N ASN A 337 -37.49 12.11 -5.91
CA ASN A 337 -37.54 11.25 -4.71
C ASN A 337 -37.36 9.75 -5.02
N SER A 338 -36.29 9.38 -5.73
CA SER A 338 -35.93 7.97 -5.95
C SER A 338 -34.61 7.65 -5.26
N THR A 339 -34.55 6.51 -4.56
CA THR A 339 -33.35 6.02 -3.86
C THR A 339 -32.15 5.86 -4.80
N THR A 340 -32.42 5.68 -6.10
CA THR A 340 -31.39 5.62 -7.15
C THR A 340 -30.80 7.00 -7.47
N ALA A 341 -31.58 8.08 -7.39
CA ALA A 341 -31.10 9.45 -7.60
C ALA A 341 -30.20 9.91 -6.46
N GLU A 342 -30.53 9.63 -5.20
CA GLU A 342 -29.64 9.91 -4.04
C GLU A 342 -28.32 9.12 -4.12
N LEU A 343 -28.36 7.87 -4.57
CA LEU A 343 -27.14 7.07 -4.77
C LEU A 343 -26.27 7.60 -5.91
N LEU A 344 -26.88 8.09 -7.00
CA LEU A 344 -26.16 8.70 -8.12
C LEU A 344 -25.60 10.09 -7.75
N GLU A 345 -26.34 10.90 -6.98
CA GLU A 345 -25.88 12.19 -6.46
C GLU A 345 -24.72 12.02 -5.47
N ASN A 346 -24.80 11.04 -4.56
CA ASN A 346 -23.73 10.72 -3.60
C ASN A 346 -22.48 10.09 -4.25
N SER A 347 -22.57 9.65 -5.51
CA SER A 347 -21.48 9.05 -6.28
C SER A 347 -20.91 9.95 -7.38
N ALA A 348 -21.33 11.22 -7.44
CA ALA A 348 -20.76 12.20 -8.35
C ALA A 348 -19.41 12.75 -7.82
N TRP A 349 -18.46 12.97 -8.73
CA TRP A 349 -17.24 13.71 -8.41
C TRP A 349 -17.56 15.20 -8.34
N ARG A 350 -17.66 15.73 -7.12
CA ARG A 350 -18.10 17.12 -6.84
C ARG A 350 -16.95 18.07 -6.51
N MET A 351 -15.73 17.71 -6.89
CA MET A 351 -14.53 18.47 -6.59
C MET A 351 -13.83 18.86 -7.89
N GLY A 352 -12.84 19.76 -7.79
CA GLY A 352 -11.88 19.93 -8.88
C GLY A 352 -10.98 18.72 -9.05
N GLY A 353 -10.03 18.79 -10.00
CA GLY A 353 -9.05 17.72 -10.21
C GLY A 353 -9.57 16.51 -10.98
N GLY A 354 -10.63 16.66 -11.78
CA GLY A 354 -11.10 15.60 -12.67
C GLY A 354 -10.02 15.10 -13.62
N GLU A 355 -9.10 15.97 -14.04
CA GLU A 355 -7.96 15.62 -14.90
C GLU A 355 -6.96 14.69 -14.20
N VAL A 356 -6.82 14.82 -12.87
CA VAL A 356 -5.99 13.92 -12.05
C VAL A 356 -6.66 12.56 -11.97
N ARG A 357 -7.97 12.54 -11.68
CA ARG A 357 -8.78 11.31 -11.66
C ARG A 357 -8.69 10.55 -12.98
N ASP A 358 -8.92 11.22 -14.10
CA ASP A 358 -8.90 10.59 -15.44
C ASP A 358 -7.53 10.00 -15.78
N ALA A 359 -6.45 10.72 -15.44
CA ALA A 359 -5.10 10.23 -15.63
C ALA A 359 -4.84 8.96 -14.78
N VAL A 360 -5.26 8.95 -13.51
CA VAL A 360 -5.08 7.81 -12.61
C VAL A 360 -5.91 6.60 -13.03
N GLU A 361 -7.20 6.79 -13.33
CA GLU A 361 -8.09 5.70 -13.72
C GLU A 361 -7.63 5.05 -15.03
N GLY A 362 -7.24 5.87 -16.02
CA GLY A 362 -6.70 5.33 -17.27
C GLY A 362 -5.35 4.63 -17.09
N MET A 363 -4.47 5.14 -16.21
CA MET A 363 -3.21 4.49 -15.88
C MET A 363 -3.45 3.11 -15.27
N LEU A 364 -4.33 3.02 -14.28
CA LEU A 364 -4.65 1.77 -13.59
C LEU A 364 -5.36 0.78 -14.51
N ALA A 365 -6.26 1.26 -15.37
CA ALA A 365 -6.90 0.42 -16.38
C ALA A 365 -5.86 -0.23 -17.30
N ARG A 366 -4.85 0.53 -17.76
CA ARG A 366 -3.76 -0.02 -18.58
C ARG A 366 -2.88 -1.00 -17.81
N VAL A 367 -2.57 -0.72 -16.54
CA VAL A 367 -1.85 -1.67 -15.67
C VAL A 367 -2.62 -2.98 -15.53
N TRP A 368 -3.92 -2.93 -15.23
CA TRP A 368 -4.74 -4.15 -15.08
C TRP A 368 -4.85 -4.92 -16.40
N SER A 369 -5.05 -4.22 -17.52
CA SER A 369 -5.18 -4.89 -18.82
C SER A 369 -3.86 -5.49 -19.32
N GLU A 370 -2.77 -4.72 -19.30
CA GLU A 370 -1.50 -5.14 -19.91
C GLU A 370 -0.64 -6.00 -19.00
N ALA A 371 -0.55 -5.65 -17.71
CA ALA A 371 0.30 -6.39 -16.78
C ALA A 371 -0.41 -7.60 -16.16
N LEU A 372 -1.75 -7.53 -15.99
CA LEU A 372 -2.53 -8.57 -15.28
C LEU A 372 -3.49 -9.35 -16.19
N GLY A 373 -3.73 -8.89 -17.41
CA GLY A 373 -4.70 -9.52 -18.32
C GLY A 373 -6.14 -9.47 -17.79
N LYS A 374 -6.47 -8.46 -16.97
CA LYS A 374 -7.78 -8.28 -16.33
C LYS A 374 -8.41 -6.96 -16.74
N ASP A 375 -9.74 -6.94 -16.85
CA ASP A 375 -10.50 -5.70 -16.95
C ASP A 375 -10.76 -5.14 -15.53
N LEU A 376 -10.16 -3.99 -15.23
CA LEU A 376 -10.32 -3.30 -13.94
C LEU A 376 -11.80 -2.96 -13.67
N PHE A 377 -12.56 -2.66 -14.72
CA PHE A 377 -13.95 -2.21 -14.62
C PHE A 377 -14.96 -3.37 -14.74
N ALA A 378 -14.50 -4.62 -14.77
CA ALA A 378 -15.37 -5.78 -14.86
C ALA A 378 -16.39 -5.86 -13.71
N SER A 379 -16.05 -5.29 -12.54
CA SER A 379 -16.92 -5.21 -11.35
C SER A 379 -17.66 -3.87 -11.20
N GLY A 380 -17.40 -2.90 -12.09
CA GLY A 380 -17.96 -1.55 -12.05
C GLY A 380 -19.36 -1.44 -12.67
N LEU A 381 -20.12 -0.43 -12.24
CA LEU A 381 -21.34 -0.02 -12.92
C LEU A 381 -20.98 0.50 -14.32
N ARG A 382 -21.30 -0.26 -15.37
CA ARG A 382 -21.24 0.27 -16.74
C ARG A 382 -22.36 1.29 -16.90
N PRO A 383 -22.09 2.51 -17.43
CA PRO A 383 -23.17 3.41 -17.81
C PRO A 383 -24.13 2.66 -18.73
N ALA A 384 -25.44 2.75 -18.46
CA ALA A 384 -26.43 2.22 -19.39
C ALA A 384 -26.17 2.84 -20.76
N GLN A 385 -25.96 2.00 -21.78
CA GLN A 385 -25.79 2.49 -23.15
C GLN A 385 -26.97 3.39 -23.48
N ALA A 386 -26.70 4.66 -23.82
CA ALA A 386 -27.74 5.54 -24.34
C ALA A 386 -28.37 4.86 -25.56
N PRO A 387 -29.70 4.87 -25.72
CA PRO A 387 -30.35 4.26 -26.87
C PRO A 387 -29.74 4.85 -28.14
N SER A 388 -29.34 3.98 -29.07
CA SER A 388 -28.83 4.37 -30.37
C SER A 388 -29.95 5.02 -31.18
N THR A 389 -30.20 6.31 -30.96
CA THR A 389 -30.95 7.14 -31.89
C THR A 389 -30.04 7.42 -33.06
N GLY A 390 -30.31 6.76 -34.19
CA GLY A 390 -29.59 6.97 -35.43
C GLY A 390 -29.85 8.37 -35.97
N GLU A 391 -28.96 9.30 -35.66
CA GLU A 391 -28.75 10.49 -36.48
C GLU A 391 -27.25 10.72 -36.63
N GLN A 392 -26.79 10.63 -37.89
CA GLN A 392 -25.43 10.94 -38.28
C GLN A 392 -25.24 12.45 -38.20
N GLY A 393 -24.72 12.93 -37.06
CA GLY A 393 -24.31 14.30 -36.84
C GLY A 393 -22.92 14.35 -36.22
N SER A 394 -21.97 14.95 -36.94
CA SER A 394 -20.58 15.15 -36.55
C SER A 394 -20.43 15.97 -35.25
N ALA A 395 -20.21 15.29 -34.13
CA ALA A 395 -19.51 15.80 -32.95
C ALA A 395 -18.83 14.62 -32.26
N HIS A 396 -17.62 14.81 -31.73
CA HIS A 396 -16.78 13.77 -31.13
C HIS A 396 -17.55 12.85 -30.17
N GLY A 397 -17.89 11.65 -30.65
CA GLY A 397 -18.52 10.60 -29.85
C GLY A 397 -17.55 10.09 -28.79
N GLN A 398 -17.54 10.71 -27.62
CA GLN A 398 -16.94 10.14 -26.43
C GLN A 398 -17.77 8.91 -26.03
N SER A 399 -17.31 7.72 -26.40
CA SER A 399 -17.74 6.49 -25.74
C SER A 399 -17.51 6.67 -24.24
N LEU A 400 -18.58 6.77 -23.45
CA LEU A 400 -18.52 6.94 -21.99
C LEU A 400 -17.66 5.82 -21.41
N ARG A 401 -16.45 6.15 -20.97
CA ARG A 401 -15.56 5.17 -20.33
C ARG A 401 -16.19 4.76 -18.99
N PRO A 402 -16.13 3.48 -18.61
CA PRO A 402 -16.48 3.09 -17.25
C PRO A 402 -15.56 3.82 -16.27
N LEU A 403 -16.14 4.34 -15.19
CA LEU A 403 -15.43 5.10 -14.15
C LEU A 403 -15.44 4.32 -12.84
N LEU A 404 -14.42 4.54 -12.00
CA LEU A 404 -14.42 3.99 -10.65
C LEU A 404 -15.53 4.63 -9.81
N PRO A 405 -16.19 3.87 -8.92
CA PRO A 405 -17.16 4.42 -7.98
C PRO A 405 -16.53 5.52 -7.10
N VAL A 406 -17.35 6.48 -6.69
CA VAL A 406 -16.97 7.55 -5.75
C VAL A 406 -17.89 7.47 -4.54
N ILE A 407 -17.33 7.61 -3.36
CA ILE A 407 -18.08 7.84 -2.11
C ILE A 407 -17.47 9.02 -1.36
N THR A 408 -18.25 9.66 -0.51
CA THR A 408 -17.71 10.69 0.40
C THR A 408 -17.11 10.05 1.64
N TYR A 409 -16.20 10.77 2.31
CA TYR A 409 -15.67 10.39 3.62
C TYR A 409 -16.81 10.18 4.63
N ASN A 410 -17.79 11.09 4.67
CA ASN A 410 -18.94 10.93 5.55
C ASN A 410 -19.74 9.64 5.26
N HIS A 411 -19.92 9.29 3.99
CA HIS A 411 -20.56 8.02 3.62
C HIS A 411 -19.70 6.82 4.01
N ALA A 412 -18.39 6.86 3.76
CA ALA A 412 -17.44 5.81 4.11
C ALA A 412 -17.47 5.53 5.63
N MET A 413 -17.39 6.58 6.45
CA MET A 413 -17.46 6.50 7.90
C MET A 413 -18.84 6.06 8.40
N SER A 414 -19.92 6.59 7.85
CA SER A 414 -21.29 6.28 8.31
C SER A 414 -21.76 4.87 7.94
N VAL A 415 -21.31 4.32 6.81
CA VAL A 415 -21.77 3.02 6.30
C VAL A 415 -20.80 1.89 6.64
N TYR A 416 -19.51 2.18 6.74
CA TYR A 416 -18.48 1.16 6.92
C TYR A 416 -17.58 1.40 8.14
N GLY A 417 -17.62 2.59 8.73
CA GLY A 417 -16.83 2.94 9.91
C GLY A 417 -15.34 3.11 9.61
N SER A 418 -14.98 3.35 8.35
CA SER A 418 -13.60 3.59 7.94
C SER A 418 -13.53 4.46 6.70
N ASP A 419 -12.49 5.28 6.62
CA ASP A 419 -12.10 6.08 5.45
C ASP A 419 -11.57 5.24 4.28
N LYS A 420 -11.14 4.00 4.54
CA LYS A 420 -10.67 3.03 3.54
C LYS A 420 -11.43 1.71 3.65
N PRO A 421 -12.75 1.71 3.42
CA PRO A 421 -13.57 0.55 3.72
C PRO A 421 -13.32 -0.58 2.73
N ASP A 422 -13.25 -1.82 3.23
CA ASP A 422 -13.38 -2.98 2.35
C ASP A 422 -14.85 -3.22 2.01
N ARG A 423 -15.29 -2.84 0.81
CA ARG A 423 -16.69 -2.96 0.36
C ARG A 423 -16.98 -4.32 -0.29
N ARG A 424 -16.00 -5.22 -0.36
CA ARG A 424 -16.25 -6.61 -0.77
C ARG A 424 -17.13 -7.32 0.24
N PHE A 425 -17.03 -6.93 1.51
CA PHE A 425 -17.84 -7.45 2.62
C PHE A 425 -19.06 -6.56 2.90
N GLY A 426 -20.16 -7.18 3.35
CA GLY A 426 -21.36 -6.53 3.83
C GLY A 426 -21.20 -5.95 5.23
N LEU A 427 -22.13 -6.30 6.14
CA LEU A 427 -22.14 -5.87 7.56
C LEU A 427 -22.11 -4.34 7.71
N ARG A 428 -22.95 -3.65 6.95
CA ARG A 428 -23.00 -2.18 6.95
C ARG A 428 -23.47 -1.62 8.29
N ILE A 429 -22.85 -0.53 8.70
CA ILE A 429 -23.25 0.27 9.86
C ILE A 429 -24.53 1.02 9.55
N ARG A 430 -25.41 1.13 10.55
CA ARG A 430 -26.68 1.86 10.46
C ARG A 430 -26.78 2.89 11.58
N CYS A 431 -27.11 4.13 11.23
CA CYS A 431 -27.35 5.18 12.20
C CYS A 431 -28.72 4.98 12.88
N LEU A 432 -28.75 5.09 14.20
CA LEU A 432 -29.95 5.02 15.04
C LEU A 432 -30.45 6.40 15.46
N SER A 433 -29.59 7.44 15.45
CA SER A 433 -29.92 8.77 15.95
C SER A 433 -31.12 9.43 15.27
N ALA A 434 -31.35 9.21 13.97
CA ALA A 434 -32.52 9.75 13.28
C ALA A 434 -33.85 9.25 13.88
N GLY A 435 -33.89 7.98 14.31
CA GLY A 435 -35.07 7.41 14.97
C GLY A 435 -35.26 7.87 16.42
N LEU A 436 -34.19 8.33 17.07
CA LEU A 436 -34.22 8.83 18.45
C LEU A 436 -34.64 10.30 18.55
N ARG A 437 -34.52 11.09 17.47
CA ARG A 437 -34.79 12.53 17.42
C ARG A 437 -36.24 12.90 17.04
N ALA A 438 -37.05 11.97 16.54
CA ALA A 438 -38.34 12.30 15.93
C ALA A 438 -39.49 12.40 16.95
N HIS A 439 -40.34 13.42 16.78
CA HIS A 439 -41.61 13.62 17.49
C HIS A 439 -42.81 13.26 16.56
N PRO A 440 -43.94 12.72 17.07
CA PRO A 440 -45.09 12.25 16.29
C PRO A 440 -45.89 13.30 15.46
N LEU A 441 -45.34 14.48 15.17
CA LEU A 441 -46.03 15.54 14.41
C LEU A 441 -45.22 15.98 13.17
N SER A 442 -45.10 15.10 12.18
CA SER A 442 -44.96 15.53 10.77
C SER A 442 -45.49 14.46 9.82
N GLY A 443 -46.76 14.11 9.99
CA GLY A 443 -47.55 13.58 8.90
C GLY A 443 -47.82 14.70 7.89
N SER A 444 -47.42 14.48 6.64
CA SER A 444 -47.67 15.29 5.44
C SER A 444 -46.90 16.63 5.31
N GLU A 445 -46.21 16.75 4.16
CA GLU A 445 -45.80 17.98 3.47
C GLU A 445 -45.07 19.07 4.29
N SER A 446 -43.74 18.96 4.48
CA SER A 446 -42.86 20.16 4.64
C SER A 446 -41.34 19.90 4.54
N VAL A 447 -40.88 18.87 3.83
CA VAL A 447 -39.42 18.71 3.57
C VAL A 447 -38.87 19.72 2.54
N LEU A 448 -39.68 20.70 2.10
CA LEU A 448 -39.28 21.72 1.11
C LEU A 448 -39.50 23.18 1.55
N GLN A 449 -39.70 23.46 2.84
CA GLN A 449 -39.71 24.84 3.36
C GLN A 449 -38.90 24.96 4.65
N GLN A 450 -37.59 24.74 4.55
CA GLN A 450 -36.61 25.36 5.44
C GLN A 450 -35.71 26.28 4.61
N GLU A 451 -36.32 27.28 3.97
CA GLU A 451 -35.61 28.50 3.58
C GLU A 451 -36.21 29.66 4.39
N LYS A 452 -35.33 30.38 5.08
CA LYS A 452 -35.56 31.63 5.81
C LYS A 452 -36.26 31.52 7.16
N HIS A 453 -35.50 31.08 8.16
CA HIS A 453 -35.53 31.75 9.46
C HIS A 453 -34.10 32.06 9.89
N ASP A 454 -33.71 33.31 9.73
CA ASP A 454 -32.51 33.87 10.34
C ASP A 454 -32.67 33.83 11.87
N GLY A 455 -31.75 33.16 12.57
CA GLY A 455 -31.45 33.48 13.98
C GLY A 455 -31.69 32.43 15.08
N ALA A 456 -31.98 31.16 14.80
CA ALA A 456 -32.00 30.11 15.84
C ALA A 456 -31.05 28.96 15.46
N GLU A 457 -29.93 28.87 16.17
CA GLU A 457 -29.01 27.72 16.14
C GLU A 457 -29.73 26.48 16.72
N GLU A 458 -30.41 25.69 15.88
CA GLU A 458 -30.76 24.31 16.27
C GLU A 458 -29.46 23.50 16.29
N SER A 459 -28.88 23.33 17.49
CA SER A 459 -27.68 22.53 17.71
C SER A 459 -28.00 21.06 17.46
N THR A 460 -27.69 20.56 16.27
CA THR A 460 -27.64 19.11 16.04
C THR A 460 -26.63 18.49 17.02
N PRO A 461 -26.96 17.39 17.72
CA PRO A 461 -26.06 16.81 18.69
C PRO A 461 -24.76 16.36 18.02
N ASP A 462 -23.61 16.74 18.60
CA ASP A 462 -22.24 16.41 18.13
C ASP A 462 -21.91 14.91 18.16
N THR A 463 -22.88 14.05 18.50
CA THR A 463 -22.70 12.61 18.65
C THR A 463 -23.84 11.89 17.93
N VAL A 464 -23.52 10.78 17.28
CA VAL A 464 -24.50 9.83 16.72
C VAL A 464 -24.33 8.44 17.33
N VAL A 465 -25.45 7.74 17.45
CA VAL A 465 -25.53 6.34 17.88
C VAL A 465 -25.72 5.48 16.64
N GLU A 466 -24.98 4.39 16.55
CA GLU A 466 -24.95 3.53 15.39
C GLU A 466 -24.85 2.06 15.77
N MET A 467 -25.21 1.18 14.83
CA MET A 467 -25.22 -0.26 15.06
C MET A 467 -24.74 -1.10 13.88
N ILE A 468 -24.25 -2.29 14.18
CA ILE A 468 -23.99 -3.39 13.24
C ILE A 468 -24.81 -4.61 13.64
N ILE A 469 -25.38 -5.29 12.65
CA ILE A 469 -26.13 -6.53 12.82
C ILE A 469 -25.32 -7.68 12.21
N CYS A 470 -25.17 -8.78 12.94
CA CYS A 470 -24.51 -10.00 12.45
C CYS A 470 -25.27 -11.27 12.92
N PRO A 471 -25.03 -12.44 12.31
CA PRO A 471 -25.72 -13.66 12.71
C PRO A 471 -25.35 -14.10 14.14
N ALA A 472 -26.32 -14.66 14.85
CA ALA A 472 -26.13 -15.29 16.16
C ALA A 472 -26.51 -16.78 16.11
N SER A 473 -25.83 -17.56 15.24
CA SER A 473 -25.98 -19.01 15.18
C SER A 473 -24.83 -19.73 15.89
N GLY A 474 -25.14 -20.87 16.52
CA GLY A 474 -24.21 -21.70 17.30
C GLY A 474 -23.00 -22.23 16.51
N GLU A 475 -23.12 -22.34 15.18
CA GLU A 475 -22.03 -22.72 14.27
C GLU A 475 -21.36 -21.52 13.57
N ALA A 476 -21.87 -20.29 13.76
CA ALA A 476 -21.45 -19.09 13.02
C ALA A 476 -20.58 -18.11 13.81
N LEU A 477 -20.97 -17.79 15.05
CA LEU A 477 -20.25 -16.89 15.95
C LEU A 477 -20.62 -17.25 17.39
N SER A 478 -19.73 -17.97 18.08
CA SER A 478 -19.98 -18.33 19.48
C SER A 478 -19.85 -17.12 20.41
N ASN A 479 -20.58 -17.12 21.53
CA ASN A 479 -20.45 -16.07 22.56
C ASN A 479 -18.99 -15.83 22.99
N LYS A 480 -18.23 -16.92 23.15
CA LYS A 480 -16.80 -16.89 23.51
C LYS A 480 -15.97 -16.17 22.44
N THR A 481 -16.25 -16.42 21.16
CA THR A 481 -15.56 -15.75 20.04
C THR A 481 -15.86 -14.26 20.07
N VAL A 482 -17.12 -13.88 20.22
CA VAL A 482 -17.53 -12.47 20.28
C VAL A 482 -16.90 -11.75 21.48
N GLU A 483 -16.89 -12.37 22.66
CA GLU A 483 -16.23 -11.82 23.85
C GLU A 483 -14.72 -11.66 23.64
N GLN A 484 -14.08 -12.62 22.96
CA GLN A 484 -12.67 -12.52 22.60
C GLN A 484 -12.43 -11.35 21.63
N LEU A 485 -13.24 -11.19 20.58
CA LEU A 485 -13.13 -10.07 19.63
C LEU A 485 -13.27 -8.71 20.35
N LEU A 486 -14.28 -8.57 21.21
CA LEU A 486 -14.47 -7.35 22.00
C LEU A 486 -13.31 -7.10 22.97
N LYS A 487 -12.75 -8.16 23.57
CA LYS A 487 -11.58 -8.08 24.44
C LYS A 487 -10.31 -7.72 23.66
N GLU A 488 -10.12 -8.23 22.45
CA GLU A 488 -8.99 -7.88 21.59
C GLU A 488 -9.08 -6.43 21.12
N LEU A 489 -10.28 -5.94 20.81
CA LEU A 489 -10.53 -4.52 20.54
C LEU A 489 -10.31 -3.64 21.77
N SER A 490 -10.56 -4.17 22.98
CA SER A 490 -10.31 -3.47 24.24
C SER A 490 -8.86 -3.57 24.71
N GLY A 491 -8.13 -4.60 24.28
CA GLY A 491 -6.81 -5.03 24.80
C GLY A 491 -5.63 -4.79 23.85
N ARG A 492 -5.85 -4.64 22.54
CA ARG A 492 -4.93 -3.89 21.67
C ARG A 492 -4.95 -2.48 22.23
N GLY A 493 -3.93 -2.17 23.04
CA GLY A 493 -3.92 -1.11 24.06
C GLY A 493 -4.79 0.06 23.67
N GLN A 494 -5.70 0.47 24.56
CA GLN A 494 -6.50 1.68 24.40
C GLN A 494 -5.62 2.74 23.73
N ALA A 495 -5.86 2.99 22.44
CA ALA A 495 -5.70 4.34 21.95
C ALA A 495 -6.62 5.12 22.89
N LYS A 496 -6.04 5.88 23.82
CA LYS A 496 -6.75 6.75 24.77
C LYS A 496 -7.93 7.36 24.00
N GLY A 497 -9.18 7.10 24.41
CA GLY A 497 -10.36 7.79 23.85
C GLY A 497 -11.31 7.02 22.91
N ARG A 498 -11.15 5.70 22.67
CA ARG A 498 -12.15 4.96 21.86
C ARG A 498 -13.43 4.60 22.63
N THR A 499 -14.58 4.79 21.99
CA THR A 499 -15.91 4.52 22.56
C THR A 499 -16.15 3.02 22.75
N PRO A 500 -16.73 2.59 23.88
CA PRO A 500 -16.99 1.18 24.15
C PRO A 500 -18.06 0.62 23.19
N ILE A 501 -18.03 -0.69 22.94
CA ILE A 501 -19.04 -1.37 22.12
C ILE A 501 -19.96 -2.19 23.04
N GLU A 502 -21.27 -2.00 22.89
CA GLU A 502 -22.29 -2.77 23.59
C GLU A 502 -22.85 -3.87 22.68
N ARG A 503 -23.20 -5.02 23.25
CA ARG A 503 -23.73 -6.17 22.52
C ARG A 503 -25.11 -6.54 23.04
N PHE A 504 -26.04 -6.73 22.13
CA PHE A 504 -27.41 -7.20 22.39
C PHE A 504 -27.70 -8.45 21.55
N LYS A 505 -28.50 -9.36 22.09
CA LYS A 505 -29.07 -10.48 21.33
C LYS A 505 -30.48 -10.08 20.93
N ALA A 506 -30.81 -10.25 19.65
CA ALA A 506 -32.09 -9.84 19.10
C ALA A 506 -32.60 -10.86 18.06
N ARG A 507 -33.79 -10.58 17.52
CA ARG A 507 -34.37 -11.32 16.40
C ARG A 507 -34.63 -10.38 15.23
N LEU A 508 -34.32 -10.83 14.02
CA LEU A 508 -34.57 -10.07 12.79
C LEU A 508 -36.07 -9.82 12.56
N SER A 509 -36.94 -10.64 13.16
CA SER A 509 -38.40 -10.52 13.13
C SER A 509 -39.00 -9.61 14.21
N SER A 510 -38.22 -9.14 15.19
CA SER A 510 -38.73 -8.41 16.38
C SER A 510 -38.15 -6.99 16.54
N PRO A 511 -38.43 -6.03 15.62
CA PRO A 511 -37.90 -4.67 15.71
C PRO A 511 -38.32 -3.93 16.99
N TYR A 512 -39.57 -4.07 17.42
CA TYR A 512 -40.10 -3.44 18.63
C TYR A 512 -39.42 -3.94 19.92
N GLU A 513 -39.12 -5.24 19.99
CA GLU A 513 -38.41 -5.82 21.14
C GLU A 513 -36.99 -5.25 21.24
N LEU A 514 -36.29 -5.14 20.10
CA LEU A 514 -34.97 -4.52 20.04
C LEU A 514 -35.02 -3.04 20.40
N ALA A 515 -35.99 -2.28 19.89
CA ALA A 515 -36.18 -0.86 20.23
C ALA A 515 -36.33 -0.67 21.75
N ALA A 516 -37.23 -1.44 22.37
CA ALA A 516 -37.45 -1.39 23.82
C ALA A 516 -36.20 -1.82 24.61
N LEU A 517 -35.47 -2.83 24.12
CA LEU A 517 -34.23 -3.28 24.75
C LEU A 517 -33.14 -2.19 24.72
N LEU A 518 -32.96 -1.52 23.57
CA LEU A 518 -31.97 -0.46 23.41
C LEU A 518 -32.29 0.76 24.27
N LEU A 519 -33.54 1.23 24.28
CA LEU A 519 -33.98 2.35 25.13
C LEU A 519 -33.79 2.05 26.63
N LYS A 520 -33.96 0.78 27.04
CA LYS A 520 -33.86 0.38 28.45
C LYS A 520 -32.42 0.08 28.91
N LYS A 521 -31.56 -0.41 28.02
CA LYS A 521 -30.28 -1.04 28.41
C LYS A 521 -29.05 -0.42 27.77
N SER A 522 -29.15 0.31 26.66
CA SER A 522 -27.97 0.89 26.01
C SER A 522 -27.54 2.19 26.66
N ARG A 523 -26.27 2.26 27.10
CA ARG A 523 -25.72 3.50 27.66
C ARG A 523 -25.51 4.55 26.57
N HIS A 524 -25.15 4.13 25.36
CA HIS A 524 -24.99 5.05 24.22
C HIS A 524 -26.30 5.76 23.87
N VAL A 525 -27.42 5.03 23.86
CA VAL A 525 -28.75 5.61 23.65
C VAL A 525 -29.11 6.57 24.79
N ALA A 526 -28.90 6.17 26.06
CA ALA A 526 -29.17 7.02 27.21
C ALA A 526 -28.34 8.32 27.21
N THR A 527 -27.04 8.22 26.93
CA THR A 527 -26.12 9.37 26.82
C THR A 527 -26.50 10.29 25.67
N PHE A 528 -26.87 9.74 24.51
CA PHE A 528 -27.33 10.54 23.37
C PHE A 528 -28.60 11.33 23.71
N LEU A 529 -29.59 10.70 24.34
CA LEU A 529 -30.84 11.36 24.74
C LEU A 529 -30.57 12.47 25.77
N THR A 530 -29.71 12.20 26.75
CA THR A 530 -29.34 13.19 27.78
C THR A 530 -28.58 14.38 27.21
N SER A 531 -27.64 14.14 26.28
CA SER A 531 -26.84 15.19 25.63
C SER A 531 -27.61 16.00 24.59
N SER A 532 -28.70 15.44 24.05
CA SER A 532 -29.59 16.14 23.10
C SER A 532 -30.72 16.91 23.79
N GLU A 533 -30.67 17.04 25.12
CA GLU A 533 -31.75 17.61 25.96
C GLU A 533 -33.13 16.98 25.72
N PHE A 534 -33.17 15.72 25.25
CA PHE A 534 -34.38 15.02 24.83
C PHE A 534 -34.64 13.81 25.74
N PRO A 535 -35.62 13.85 26.65
CA PRO A 535 -35.83 12.77 27.61
C PRO A 535 -36.36 11.50 26.93
N ALA A 536 -35.97 10.34 27.46
CA ALA A 536 -36.36 9.04 26.89
C ALA A 536 -37.88 8.80 26.84
N SER A 537 -38.67 9.52 27.65
CA SER A 537 -40.12 9.50 27.63
C SER A 537 -40.75 10.17 26.41
N GLU A 538 -40.02 11.04 25.72
CA GLU A 538 -40.49 11.78 24.54
C GLU A 538 -40.14 11.07 23.23
N VAL A 539 -39.36 9.99 23.28
CA VAL A 539 -39.03 9.18 22.10
C VAL A 539 -40.27 8.46 21.60
N ASP A 540 -40.62 8.69 20.33
CA ASP A 540 -41.62 7.90 19.62
C ASP A 540 -41.08 6.47 19.38
N VAL A 541 -41.51 5.55 20.24
CA VAL A 541 -41.08 4.14 20.19
C VAL A 541 -41.53 3.46 18.90
N GLU A 542 -42.66 3.85 18.32
CA GLU A 542 -43.16 3.27 17.07
C GLU A 542 -42.30 3.71 15.89
N TYR A 543 -41.98 5.01 15.81
CA TYR A 543 -41.06 5.52 14.81
C TYR A 543 -39.64 4.94 14.96
N PHE A 544 -39.12 4.87 16.19
CA PHE A 544 -37.80 4.28 16.44
C PHE A 544 -37.76 2.79 16.05
N ALA A 545 -38.81 2.03 16.39
CA ALA A 545 -38.94 0.64 15.97
C ALA A 545 -38.99 0.50 14.43
N LYS A 546 -39.66 1.42 13.72
CA LYS A 546 -39.70 1.44 12.25
C LYS A 546 -38.33 1.70 11.62
N GLN A 547 -37.50 2.56 12.21
CA GLN A 547 -36.11 2.77 11.77
C GLN A 547 -35.26 1.51 11.98
N ILE A 548 -35.43 0.85 13.13
CA ILE A 548 -34.78 -0.44 13.41
C ILE A 548 -35.27 -1.52 12.43
N GLU A 549 -36.56 -1.56 12.12
CA GLU A 549 -37.15 -2.50 11.15
C GLU A 549 -36.47 -2.38 9.79
N GLY A 550 -36.27 -1.15 9.28
CA GLY A 550 -35.54 -0.92 8.04
C GLY A 550 -34.11 -1.48 8.06
N ALA A 551 -33.42 -1.34 9.20
CA ALA A 551 -32.08 -1.89 9.37
C ALA A 551 -32.05 -3.43 9.47
N LEU A 552 -33.00 -4.03 10.18
CA LEU A 552 -33.16 -5.50 10.26
C LEU A 552 -33.56 -6.09 8.91
N ALA A 553 -34.43 -5.41 8.15
CA ALA A 553 -34.81 -5.80 6.79
C ALA A 553 -33.60 -5.79 5.86
N ALA A 554 -32.78 -4.74 5.90
CA ALA A 554 -31.54 -4.70 5.12
C ALA A 554 -30.55 -5.81 5.53
N ALA A 555 -30.50 -6.18 6.82
CA ALA A 555 -29.69 -7.29 7.29
C ALA A 555 -30.19 -8.67 6.79
N LYS A 556 -31.50 -8.85 6.59
CA LYS A 556 -32.07 -10.08 6.00
C LYS A 556 -31.66 -10.30 4.55
N GLU A 557 -31.36 -9.23 3.82
CA GLU A 557 -30.91 -9.29 2.43
C GLU A 557 -29.40 -9.59 2.28
N GLU A 558 -28.64 -9.58 3.37
CA GLU A 558 -27.20 -9.85 3.34
C GLU A 558 -26.91 -11.34 3.03
N PRO A 559 -25.79 -11.67 2.35
CA PRO A 559 -25.47 -13.03 1.94
C PRO A 559 -25.43 -14.04 3.10
N TRP A 560 -25.01 -13.62 4.29
CA TRP A 560 -24.95 -14.47 5.47
C TRP A 560 -26.35 -14.87 5.95
N ALA A 561 -27.34 -13.97 5.85
CA ALA A 561 -28.70 -14.21 6.31
C ALA A 561 -29.41 -15.23 5.40
N GLN A 562 -29.06 -15.25 4.11
CA GLN A 562 -29.56 -16.24 3.16
C GLN A 562 -28.99 -17.65 3.41
N GLN A 563 -27.80 -17.75 4.02
CA GLN A 563 -27.14 -19.02 4.31
C GLN A 563 -27.59 -19.65 5.63
N VAL A 564 -27.88 -18.85 6.65
CA VAL A 564 -28.34 -19.34 7.96
C VAL A 564 -29.84 -19.59 7.89
N LYS A 565 -30.27 -20.86 7.73
CA LYS A 565 -31.69 -21.25 7.61
C LYS A 565 -32.28 -21.71 8.95
N GLY A 566 -33.61 -21.59 9.10
CA GLY A 566 -34.36 -22.12 10.26
C GLY A 566 -34.48 -21.14 11.43
N ALA A 567 -34.82 -21.65 12.62
CA ALA A 567 -34.99 -20.83 13.85
C ALA A 567 -33.70 -20.08 14.26
N ASP A 568 -32.53 -20.59 13.85
CA ASP A 568 -31.22 -19.96 14.07
C ASP A 568 -30.92 -18.81 13.09
N GLY A 569 -31.65 -18.73 11.97
CA GLY A 569 -31.52 -17.65 10.97
C GLY A 569 -32.18 -16.34 11.39
N ASP A 570 -33.11 -16.40 12.34
CA ASP A 570 -33.76 -15.20 12.88
C ASP A 570 -32.97 -14.60 14.04
N ALA A 571 -32.11 -15.37 14.72
CA ALA A 571 -31.31 -14.88 15.83
C ALA A 571 -30.09 -14.07 15.34
N CYS A 572 -29.94 -12.86 15.86
CA CYS A 572 -28.83 -11.97 15.51
C CYS A 572 -28.17 -11.33 16.74
N PHE A 573 -26.91 -10.95 16.59
CA PHE A 573 -26.24 -10.02 17.50
C PHE A 573 -26.33 -8.61 16.93
N VAL A 574 -26.59 -7.65 17.81
CA VAL A 574 -26.60 -6.22 17.50
C VAL A 574 -25.52 -5.57 18.35
N PHE A 575 -24.55 -4.95 17.69
CA PHE A 575 -23.49 -4.19 18.33
C PHE A 575 -23.79 -2.72 18.21
N VAL A 576 -23.68 -1.97 19.31
CA VAL A 576 -24.02 -0.54 19.38
C VAL A 576 -22.84 0.25 19.92
N SER A 577 -22.54 1.38 19.28
CA SER A 577 -21.56 2.35 19.77
C SER A 577 -21.98 3.77 19.37
N SER A 578 -21.21 4.75 19.83
CA SER A 578 -21.38 6.16 19.47
C SER A 578 -20.11 6.71 18.82
N ARG A 579 -20.27 7.73 17.97
CA ARG A 579 -19.19 8.50 17.36
C ARG A 579 -19.57 9.98 17.26
N THR A 580 -18.60 10.84 16.95
CA THR A 580 -18.86 12.26 16.69
C THR A 580 -19.59 12.48 15.36
N ASP A 581 -20.25 13.63 15.24
CA ASP A 581 -20.85 14.15 14.01
C ASP A 581 -20.47 15.63 13.82
N PRO A 582 -19.68 16.01 12.78
CA PRO A 582 -19.17 15.16 11.71
C PRO A 582 -18.18 14.07 12.20
N PRO A 583 -18.03 12.97 11.45
CA PRO A 583 -17.07 11.92 11.79
C PRO A 583 -15.64 12.46 11.75
N VAL A 584 -14.79 11.93 12.63
CA VAL A 584 -13.35 12.27 12.70
C VAL A 584 -12.49 11.01 12.70
N GLY A 585 -11.26 11.13 12.22
CA GLY A 585 -10.28 10.04 12.19
C GLY A 585 -10.49 9.03 11.06
N GLY A 586 -9.66 7.97 11.02
CA GLY A 586 -9.68 6.99 9.93
C GLY A 586 -10.57 5.76 10.15
N SER A 587 -10.94 5.47 11.41
CA SER A 587 -11.91 4.41 11.70
C SER A 587 -12.69 4.60 12.99
N THR A 588 -13.89 4.03 13.04
CA THR A 588 -14.78 4.01 14.21
C THR A 588 -14.65 2.67 14.95
N ALA A 589 -15.12 2.62 16.20
CA ALA A 589 -15.15 1.38 16.98
C ALA A 589 -15.93 0.27 16.26
N LEU A 590 -17.06 0.59 15.63
CA LEU A 590 -17.85 -0.35 14.86
C LEU A 590 -17.18 -0.72 13.53
N GLY A 591 -16.46 0.19 12.87
CA GLY A 591 -15.69 -0.12 11.65
C GLY A 591 -14.60 -1.17 11.88
N ASP A 592 -13.86 -1.06 12.97
CA ASP A 592 -12.84 -2.05 13.32
C ASP A 592 -13.46 -3.40 13.70
N LEU A 593 -14.58 -3.39 14.43
CA LEU A 593 -15.33 -4.60 14.74
C LEU A 593 -15.88 -5.27 13.47
N ARG A 594 -16.38 -4.48 12.51
CA ARG A 594 -16.92 -4.96 11.24
C ARG A 594 -15.93 -5.86 10.51
N LEU A 595 -14.66 -5.44 10.39
CA LEU A 595 -13.62 -6.20 9.72
C LEU A 595 -13.29 -7.51 10.45
N GLN A 596 -13.24 -7.48 11.79
CA GLN A 596 -13.00 -8.69 12.60
C GLN A 596 -14.17 -9.68 12.50
N LEU A 597 -15.41 -9.19 12.53
CA LEU A 597 -16.60 -10.02 12.32
C LEU A 597 -16.57 -10.66 10.93
N ALA A 598 -16.27 -9.89 9.88
CA ALA A 598 -16.16 -10.42 8.53
C ALA A 598 -15.11 -11.55 8.43
N GLN A 599 -13.91 -11.32 8.97
CA GLN A 599 -12.84 -12.34 8.98
C GLN A 599 -13.23 -13.59 9.77
N SER A 600 -13.87 -13.43 10.93
CA SER A 600 -14.33 -14.55 11.77
C SER A 600 -15.46 -15.35 11.12
N LEU A 601 -16.33 -14.71 10.32
CA LEU A 601 -17.39 -15.39 9.59
C LEU A 601 -16.83 -16.15 8.38
N LEU A 602 -15.90 -15.53 7.64
CA LEU A 602 -15.22 -16.17 6.50
C LEU A 602 -14.42 -17.41 6.92
N SER A 603 -13.74 -17.38 8.07
CA SER A 603 -12.98 -18.53 8.57
C SER A 603 -13.86 -19.74 8.93
N GLN A 604 -15.17 -19.51 9.10
CA GLN A 604 -16.19 -20.55 9.32
C GLN A 604 -16.97 -20.89 8.05
N GLY A 605 -16.57 -20.36 6.89
CA GLY A 605 -17.21 -20.63 5.60
C GLY A 605 -18.52 -19.87 5.37
N ILE A 606 -18.83 -18.87 6.20
CA ILE A 606 -20.02 -18.02 6.04
C ILE A 606 -19.68 -16.88 5.10
N ARG A 607 -20.45 -16.79 4.01
CA ARG A 607 -20.30 -15.74 3.00
C ARG A 607 -20.84 -14.44 3.56
N VAL A 608 -19.97 -13.47 3.64
CA VAL A 608 -20.30 -12.07 3.97
C VAL A 608 -20.12 -11.14 2.78
N CYS A 609 -19.84 -11.70 1.60
CA CYS A 609 -19.37 -10.95 0.44
C CYS A 609 -20.54 -10.46 -0.41
N ALA A 610 -20.76 -9.15 -0.43
CA ALA A 610 -21.92 -8.53 -1.05
C ALA A 610 -21.97 -8.71 -2.59
N ARG A 611 -20.84 -9.00 -3.23
CA ARG A 611 -20.72 -9.15 -4.70
C ARG A 611 -20.47 -10.58 -5.19
N GLY A 612 -20.59 -11.59 -4.33
CA GLY A 612 -20.50 -13.01 -4.71
C GLY A 612 -19.11 -13.52 -5.12
N ASN A 613 -18.09 -12.66 -5.22
CA ASN A 613 -16.71 -13.03 -5.51
C ASN A 613 -15.72 -12.32 -4.56
N GLU A 614 -15.09 -13.10 -3.67
CA GLU A 614 -14.08 -12.64 -2.70
C GLU A 614 -12.77 -12.20 -3.36
N GLU A 615 -12.50 -12.73 -4.55
CA GLU A 615 -11.28 -12.51 -5.32
C GLU A 615 -11.40 -11.35 -6.31
N ALA A 616 -12.59 -10.72 -6.40
CA ALA A 616 -12.78 -9.54 -7.23
C ALA A 616 -12.17 -8.30 -6.58
N ASP A 617 -11.37 -7.57 -7.35
CA ASP A 617 -10.84 -6.27 -6.93
C ASP A 617 -12.00 -5.26 -6.86
N ASP A 618 -12.11 -4.58 -5.71
CA ASP A 618 -12.98 -3.42 -5.53
C ASP A 618 -12.12 -2.18 -5.32
N MET A 619 -12.16 -1.30 -6.32
CA MET A 619 -11.42 -0.04 -6.34
C MET A 619 -12.39 1.12 -6.46
N PHE A 620 -12.18 2.17 -5.68
CA PHE A 620 -13.06 3.34 -5.64
C PHE A 620 -12.36 4.55 -4.99
N TRP A 621 -12.94 5.72 -5.22
CA TRP A 621 -12.51 6.98 -4.62
C TRP A 621 -13.28 7.30 -3.34
N VAL A 622 -12.57 7.79 -2.33
CA VAL A 622 -13.14 8.48 -1.17
C VAL A 622 -12.81 9.96 -1.32
N THR A 623 -13.79 10.82 -1.07
CA THR A 623 -13.72 12.26 -1.38
C THR A 623 -14.31 13.11 -0.24
N GLU A 624 -14.11 14.42 -0.26
CA GLU A 624 -14.75 15.35 0.69
C GLU A 624 -14.41 15.05 2.16
N PHE A 625 -13.14 14.74 2.41
CA PHE A 625 -12.62 14.60 3.78
C PHE A 625 -12.72 15.92 4.54
N PRO A 626 -12.81 15.90 5.88
CA PRO A 626 -12.49 17.05 6.71
C PRO A 626 -11.13 17.62 6.30
N LEU A 627 -11.03 18.94 6.16
CA LEU A 627 -9.76 19.59 5.85
C LEU A 627 -8.83 19.60 7.06
N PHE A 628 -9.41 19.71 8.25
CA PHE A 628 -8.71 19.84 9.52
C PHE A 628 -9.20 18.80 10.53
N THR A 629 -8.26 18.33 11.34
CA THR A 629 -8.49 17.40 12.46
C THR A 629 -7.94 18.01 13.73
N ARG A 630 -8.60 17.75 14.86
CA ARG A 630 -8.05 18.13 16.17
C ARG A 630 -6.91 17.21 16.56
N GLU A 631 -5.88 17.80 17.15
CA GLU A 631 -4.76 17.04 17.69
C GLU A 631 -5.21 16.23 18.91
N GLN A 632 -4.86 14.95 18.94
CA GLN A 632 -5.35 14.01 19.97
C GLN A 632 -4.37 13.88 21.15
N ASP A 633 -3.12 14.30 20.97
CA ASP A 633 -2.11 14.28 22.01
C ASP A 633 -2.19 15.56 22.87
N GLU A 634 -2.34 15.38 24.19
CA GLU A 634 -2.58 16.44 25.16
C GLU A 634 -1.49 17.54 25.15
N LEU A 635 -0.21 17.20 24.90
CA LEU A 635 0.90 18.17 24.85
C LEU A 635 0.87 19.01 23.55
N THR A 636 0.59 18.36 22.42
CA THR A 636 0.50 19.05 21.12
C THR A 636 -0.83 19.78 20.89
N ALA A 637 -1.91 19.29 21.51
CA ALA A 637 -3.22 19.94 21.50
C ALA A 637 -3.21 21.29 22.22
N GLU A 638 -2.42 21.43 23.29
CA GLU A 638 -2.20 22.72 23.98
C GLU A 638 -1.40 23.73 23.13
N MET A 639 -0.59 23.27 22.16
CA MET A 639 0.27 24.14 21.34
C MET A 639 -0.35 24.55 19.99
N LEU A 640 -1.05 23.66 19.28
CA LEU A 640 -1.48 23.90 17.88
C LEU A 640 -3.00 23.84 17.65
N GLY A 641 -3.77 23.13 18.51
CA GLY A 641 -5.23 22.99 18.43
C GLY A 641 -5.76 22.18 17.23
N TRP A 642 -5.45 22.61 16.00
CA TRP A 642 -5.90 22.03 14.73
C TRP A 642 -4.71 21.66 13.84
N SER A 643 -4.79 20.49 13.21
CA SER A 643 -3.84 19.99 12.22
C SER A 643 -4.52 19.74 10.88
N SER A 644 -3.74 19.72 9.79
CA SER A 644 -4.28 19.36 8.47
C SER A 644 -4.50 17.86 8.41
N THR A 645 -5.66 17.41 7.93
CA THR A 645 -5.98 15.97 7.83
C THR A 645 -5.09 15.25 6.83
N HIS A 646 -4.72 15.93 5.73
CA HIS A 646 -3.82 15.38 4.71
C HIS A 646 -2.49 16.14 4.67
N HIS A 647 -2.51 17.43 4.31
CA HIS A 647 -1.35 18.33 4.35
C HIS A 647 -1.81 19.79 4.25
N PRO A 648 -0.98 20.78 4.65
CA PRO A 648 -1.38 22.20 4.72
C PRO A 648 -1.74 22.85 3.38
N PHE A 649 -1.40 22.21 2.24
CA PHE A 649 -1.61 22.77 0.90
C PHE A 649 -2.94 22.37 0.25
N THR A 650 -3.81 21.63 0.95
CA THR A 650 -5.08 21.15 0.37
C THR A 650 -6.08 22.29 0.27
N SER A 651 -6.69 22.46 -0.91
CA SER A 651 -7.75 23.45 -1.12
C SER A 651 -9.02 23.05 -0.35
N PRO A 652 -9.71 23.99 0.32
CA PRO A 652 -11.06 23.74 0.80
C PRO A 652 -12.01 23.50 -0.38
N MET A 653 -13.14 22.85 -0.09
CA MET A 653 -14.29 22.79 -0.99
C MET A 653 -14.77 24.21 -1.31
N LYS A 654 -15.20 24.45 -2.54
CA LYS A 654 -15.63 25.77 -2.99
C LYS A 654 -16.80 26.31 -2.16
N GLU A 655 -17.73 25.43 -1.79
CA GLU A 655 -18.88 25.75 -0.93
C GLU A 655 -18.48 26.16 0.49
N ASP A 656 -17.33 25.69 0.97
CA ASP A 656 -16.90 25.85 2.37
C ASP A 656 -15.91 27.03 2.53
N LEU A 657 -15.42 27.61 1.43
CA LEU A 657 -14.56 28.82 1.42
C LEU A 657 -15.12 29.98 2.28
N PRO A 658 -16.43 30.29 2.25
CA PRO A 658 -16.98 31.35 3.10
C PRO A 658 -16.79 31.12 4.60
N LEU A 659 -16.64 29.88 5.06
CA LEU A 659 -16.40 29.54 6.47
C LEU A 659 -15.01 29.98 6.96
N LEU A 660 -14.06 30.22 6.04
CA LEU A 660 -12.74 30.77 6.38
C LEU A 660 -12.77 32.28 6.61
N LEU A 661 -13.72 33.01 6.04
CA LEU A 661 -13.75 34.48 6.11
C LEU A 661 -13.86 35.01 7.55
N PRO A 662 -14.73 34.47 8.44
CA PRO A 662 -14.80 34.89 9.84
C PRO A 662 -13.55 34.57 10.66
N LEU A 663 -12.67 33.68 10.16
CA LEU A 663 -11.44 33.28 10.84
C LEU A 663 -10.29 34.26 10.60
N SER A 664 -10.40 35.11 9.58
CA SER A 664 -9.40 36.12 9.22
C SER A 664 -9.23 37.17 10.32
N SER A 665 -7.99 37.56 10.60
CA SER A 665 -7.67 38.64 11.54
C SER A 665 -8.24 40.00 11.13
N ASN A 666 -8.56 40.18 9.85
CA ASN A 666 -9.15 41.40 9.30
C ASN A 666 -10.68 41.30 9.09
N SER A 667 -11.33 40.27 9.62
CA SER A 667 -12.79 40.09 9.50
C SER A 667 -13.54 41.24 10.19
N LYS A 668 -14.58 41.77 9.53
CA LYS A 668 -15.51 42.75 10.13
C LYS A 668 -16.35 42.13 11.26
N HIS A 669 -16.54 40.81 11.23
CA HIS A 669 -17.27 40.04 12.23
C HIS A 669 -16.44 38.79 12.59
N PRO A 670 -15.47 38.90 13.51
CA PRO A 670 -14.63 37.77 13.90
C PRO A 670 -15.44 36.76 14.73
N ALA A 671 -15.23 35.48 14.46
CA ALA A 671 -15.86 34.39 15.22
C ALA A 671 -15.31 34.32 16.66
N SER A 672 -16.19 34.05 17.64
CA SER A 672 -15.76 33.72 19.01
C SER A 672 -14.95 32.41 19.05
N PRO A 673 -14.18 32.11 20.11
CA PRO A 673 -13.39 30.88 20.19
C PRO A 673 -14.22 29.60 19.92
N THR A 674 -15.38 29.47 20.56
CA THR A 674 -16.29 28.33 20.35
C THR A 674 -16.84 28.28 18.92
N GLN A 675 -17.13 29.44 18.33
CA GLN A 675 -17.58 29.53 16.94
C GLN A 675 -16.47 29.17 15.95
N ARG A 676 -15.20 29.53 16.23
CA ARG A 676 -14.07 29.14 15.38
C ARG A 676 -13.95 27.63 15.27
N ASP A 677 -14.01 26.93 16.40
CA ASP A 677 -13.89 25.47 16.42
C ASP A 677 -15.02 24.79 15.64
N ALA A 678 -16.27 25.27 15.81
CA ALA A 678 -17.42 24.78 15.08
C ALA A 678 -17.35 25.08 13.57
N LEU A 679 -16.74 26.19 13.17
CA LEU A 679 -16.50 26.51 11.76
C LEU A 679 -15.43 25.60 11.17
N ILE A 680 -14.27 25.49 11.81
CA ILE A 680 -13.11 24.72 11.32
C ILE A 680 -13.46 23.24 11.15
N SER A 681 -14.23 22.66 12.09
CA SER A 681 -14.64 21.25 12.03
C SER A 681 -15.53 20.89 10.83
N ARG A 682 -16.19 21.89 10.22
CA ARG A 682 -17.12 21.70 9.10
C ARG A 682 -16.49 21.94 7.74
N ILE A 683 -15.26 22.46 7.68
CA ILE A 683 -14.58 22.73 6.42
C ILE A 683 -14.10 21.42 5.82
N ARG A 684 -14.61 21.08 4.64
CA ARG A 684 -14.16 19.93 3.86
C ARG A 684 -13.04 20.33 2.91
N GLY A 685 -12.12 19.41 2.66
CA GLY A 685 -11.04 19.55 1.70
C GLY A 685 -11.41 18.94 0.36
N GLN A 686 -10.86 19.49 -0.72
CA GLN A 686 -10.77 18.85 -2.04
C GLN A 686 -9.70 17.75 -2.05
N HIS A 687 -9.77 16.89 -1.04
CA HIS A 687 -8.90 15.75 -0.82
C HIS A 687 -9.62 14.48 -1.29
N TYR A 688 -8.86 13.59 -1.91
CA TYR A 688 -9.34 12.32 -2.41
C TYR A 688 -8.32 11.22 -2.16
N ASP A 689 -8.83 10.06 -1.75
CA ASP A 689 -8.07 8.82 -1.60
C ASP A 689 -8.59 7.77 -2.56
N LEU A 690 -7.66 7.00 -3.10
CA LEU A 690 -7.93 5.82 -3.90
C LEU A 690 -7.78 4.58 -3.03
N VAL A 691 -8.87 3.84 -2.88
CA VAL A 691 -8.94 2.64 -2.05
C VAL A 691 -9.08 1.42 -2.93
N LEU A 692 -8.28 0.38 -2.64
CA LEU A 692 -8.35 -0.94 -3.26
C LEU A 692 -8.45 -1.99 -2.15
N ASN A 693 -9.55 -2.75 -2.13
CA ASN A 693 -9.71 -3.91 -1.23
C ASN A 693 -9.47 -3.55 0.26
N GLY A 694 -10.03 -2.42 0.71
CA GLY A 694 -9.88 -1.92 2.10
C GLY A 694 -8.50 -1.32 2.41
N THR A 695 -7.69 -1.07 1.39
CA THR A 695 -6.35 -0.50 1.52
C THR A 695 -6.26 0.78 0.70
N GLU A 696 -5.87 1.88 1.33
CA GLU A 696 -5.52 3.13 0.65
C GLU A 696 -4.24 2.91 -0.17
N ILE A 697 -4.36 3.00 -1.50
CA ILE A 697 -3.23 2.80 -2.44
C ILE A 697 -2.67 4.11 -2.96
N GLY A 698 -3.37 5.23 -2.76
CA GLY A 698 -2.87 6.57 -3.03
C GLY A 698 -3.80 7.64 -2.51
N GLY A 699 -3.25 8.83 -2.31
CA GLY A 699 -3.96 10.00 -1.78
C GLY A 699 -3.47 11.28 -2.44
N GLY A 700 -4.36 12.25 -2.56
CA GLY A 700 -4.11 13.49 -3.30
C GLY A 700 -5.09 14.59 -2.97
N SER A 701 -4.84 15.78 -3.51
CA SER A 701 -5.80 16.88 -3.40
C SER A 701 -5.59 17.92 -4.49
N VAL A 702 -6.64 18.71 -4.72
CA VAL A 702 -6.50 20.03 -5.35
C VAL A 702 -5.76 20.94 -4.38
N ARG A 703 -4.83 21.74 -4.88
CA ARG A 703 -3.96 22.59 -4.07
C ARG A 703 -4.53 23.99 -3.91
N VAL A 704 -4.22 24.62 -2.79
CA VAL A 704 -4.40 26.06 -2.64
C VAL A 704 -3.42 26.76 -3.57
N HIS A 705 -3.94 27.50 -4.55
CA HIS A 705 -3.12 28.27 -5.50
C HIS A 705 -3.05 29.76 -5.14
N GLN A 706 -3.90 30.25 -4.23
CA GLN A 706 -3.91 31.65 -3.80
C GLN A 706 -3.13 31.81 -2.49
N ALA A 707 -2.15 32.71 -2.50
CA ALA A 707 -1.21 32.88 -1.39
C ALA A 707 -1.88 33.40 -0.10
N ASP A 708 -2.90 34.23 -0.22
CA ASP A 708 -3.68 34.79 0.89
C ASP A 708 -4.50 33.70 1.61
N ILE A 709 -5.14 32.80 0.86
CA ILE A 709 -5.84 31.64 1.43
C ILE A 709 -4.83 30.72 2.12
N GLN A 710 -3.69 30.45 1.48
CA GLN A 710 -2.66 29.57 2.05
C GLN A 710 -2.09 30.14 3.35
N GLU A 711 -1.84 31.45 3.39
CA GLU A 711 -1.36 32.16 4.58
C GLU A 711 -2.42 32.21 5.69
N LEU A 712 -3.70 32.41 5.34
CA LEU A 712 -4.81 32.33 6.29
C LEU A 712 -4.89 30.95 6.93
N ILE A 713 -4.82 29.88 6.14
CA ILE A 713 -4.83 28.51 6.66
C ILE A 713 -3.64 28.28 7.60
N MET A 714 -2.42 28.61 7.17
CA MET A 714 -1.21 28.39 7.96
C MET A 714 -1.23 29.15 9.30
N ARG A 715 -1.60 30.43 9.29
CA ARG A 715 -1.51 31.29 10.48
C ARG A 715 -2.74 31.24 11.36
N GLN A 716 -3.94 31.27 10.76
CA GLN A 716 -5.20 31.43 11.50
C GLN A 716 -5.86 30.10 11.86
N VAL A 717 -5.62 29.04 11.08
CA VAL A 717 -6.19 27.71 11.35
C VAL A 717 -5.18 26.80 12.01
N LEU A 718 -4.00 26.62 11.40
CA LEU A 718 -2.96 25.73 11.91
C LEU A 718 -2.09 26.37 13.01
N GLY A 719 -2.27 27.66 13.29
CA GLY A 719 -1.55 28.35 14.36
C GLY A 719 -0.05 28.47 14.15
N LEU A 720 0.46 28.33 12.91
CA LEU A 720 1.89 28.41 12.65
C LEU A 720 2.44 29.80 12.96
N SER A 721 3.55 29.83 13.68
CA SER A 721 4.28 31.07 13.96
C SER A 721 4.83 31.71 12.68
N GLU A 722 5.29 32.96 12.79
CA GLU A 722 5.93 33.64 11.67
C GLU A 722 7.20 32.91 11.21
N GLU A 723 7.99 32.37 12.13
CA GLU A 723 9.20 31.61 11.84
C GLU A 723 8.88 30.30 11.09
N GLU A 724 7.84 29.57 11.52
CA GLU A 724 7.39 28.35 10.86
C GLU A 724 6.80 28.64 9.48
N THR A 725 5.98 29.68 9.36
CA THR A 725 5.43 30.12 8.07
C THR A 725 6.55 30.53 7.11
N ASN A 726 7.61 31.17 7.60
CA ASN A 726 8.78 31.56 6.80
C ASN A 726 9.55 30.37 6.23
N LYS A 727 9.38 29.14 6.75
CA LYS A 727 9.93 27.92 6.13
C LYS A 727 9.29 27.63 4.76
N PHE A 728 8.09 28.17 4.50
CA PHE A 728 7.35 28.04 3.24
C PHE A 728 7.37 29.33 2.39
N ALA A 729 8.25 30.29 2.70
CA ALA A 729 8.30 31.59 2.03
C ALA A 729 8.48 31.48 0.50
N HIS A 730 9.31 30.55 0.04
CA HIS A 730 9.52 30.29 -1.38
C HIS A 730 8.24 29.83 -2.08
N LEU A 731 7.45 28.98 -1.43
CA LEU A 731 6.17 28.51 -1.96
C LEU A 731 5.15 29.66 -1.98
N LEU A 732 4.99 30.37 -0.87
CA LEU A 732 4.07 31.52 -0.80
C LEU A 732 4.41 32.60 -1.83
N HIS A 733 5.69 32.85 -2.07
CA HIS A 733 6.15 33.76 -3.12
C HIS A 733 5.83 33.22 -4.52
N ALA A 734 6.07 31.94 -4.78
CA ALA A 734 5.72 31.32 -6.05
C ALA A 734 4.21 31.40 -6.33
N LEU A 735 3.36 31.22 -5.31
CA LEU A 735 1.91 31.41 -5.43
C LEU A 735 1.55 32.85 -5.84
N LYS A 736 2.23 33.86 -5.26
CA LYS A 736 2.06 35.28 -5.63
C LYS A 736 2.52 35.62 -7.04
N CYS A 737 3.37 34.80 -7.66
CA CYS A 737 3.86 34.98 -9.02
C CYS A 737 2.86 34.51 -10.10
N GLY A 738 1.61 34.19 -9.72
CA GLY A 738 0.58 33.74 -10.65
C GLY A 738 0.49 32.22 -10.77
N ALA A 739 0.42 31.52 -9.64
CA ALA A 739 0.22 30.08 -9.63
C ALA A 739 -1.12 29.67 -10.27
N PRO A 740 -1.14 28.70 -11.21
CA PRO A 740 -2.38 28.19 -11.76
C PRO A 740 -3.11 27.32 -10.72
N PRO A 741 -4.44 27.13 -10.86
CA PRO A 741 -5.13 26.04 -10.18
C PRO A 741 -4.44 24.71 -10.52
N HIS A 742 -4.06 23.93 -9.52
CA HIS A 742 -3.34 22.68 -9.73
C HIS A 742 -3.76 21.64 -8.71
N GLY A 743 -3.53 20.37 -9.01
CA GLY A 743 -3.85 19.26 -8.15
C GLY A 743 -2.99 18.05 -8.47
N GLY A 744 -2.88 17.13 -7.53
CA GLY A 744 -2.05 15.96 -7.73
C GLY A 744 -2.39 14.82 -6.80
N ILE A 745 -1.62 13.74 -6.93
CA ILE A 745 -1.82 12.49 -6.22
C ILE A 745 -0.48 11.76 -6.10
N ALA A 746 -0.31 11.00 -5.03
CA ALA A 746 0.78 10.06 -4.87
C ALA A 746 0.22 8.65 -4.65
N LEU A 747 0.60 7.69 -5.49
CA LEU A 747 0.27 6.28 -5.29
C LEU A 747 1.44 5.56 -4.63
N GLY A 748 1.17 4.82 -3.55
CA GLY A 748 2.14 3.96 -2.89
C GLY A 748 2.49 2.77 -3.78
N PHE A 749 3.57 2.86 -4.55
CA PHE A 749 3.90 1.84 -5.56
C PHE A 749 4.21 0.49 -4.92
N ASP A 750 4.89 0.47 -3.77
CA ASP A 750 5.17 -0.76 -3.02
C ASP A 750 3.89 -1.46 -2.55
N ARG A 751 2.91 -0.67 -2.09
CA ARG A 751 1.62 -1.17 -1.60
C ARG A 751 0.76 -1.69 -2.75
N LEU A 752 0.69 -0.94 -3.85
CA LEU A 752 0.03 -1.36 -5.09
C LEU A 752 0.60 -2.70 -5.57
N MET A 753 1.93 -2.82 -5.63
CA MET A 753 2.59 -4.05 -6.05
C MET A 753 2.34 -5.21 -5.09
N ALA A 754 2.31 -4.98 -3.78
CA ALA A 754 2.00 -6.04 -2.82
C ALA A 754 0.59 -6.60 -3.03
N ILE A 755 -0.40 -5.74 -3.29
CA ILE A 755 -1.77 -6.18 -3.58
C ILE A 755 -1.83 -6.95 -4.90
N ILE A 756 -1.25 -6.40 -5.97
CA ILE A 756 -1.21 -7.02 -7.31
C ILE A 756 -0.55 -8.42 -7.26
N CYS A 757 0.55 -8.54 -6.53
CA CYS A 757 1.29 -9.79 -6.36
C CYS A 757 0.64 -10.75 -5.34
N LYS A 758 -0.43 -10.34 -4.65
CA LYS A 758 -0.99 -11.03 -3.47
C LYS A 758 0.08 -11.36 -2.43
N ALA A 759 1.03 -10.44 -2.26
CA ALA A 759 2.15 -10.59 -1.35
C ALA A 759 1.70 -10.29 0.10
N PRO A 760 2.13 -11.09 1.09
CA PRO A 760 1.74 -10.90 2.49
C PRO A 760 2.38 -9.66 3.14
N SER A 761 3.39 -9.07 2.50
CA SER A 761 4.09 -7.86 2.94
C SER A 761 4.69 -7.14 1.74
N ILE A 762 4.81 -5.81 1.85
CA ILE A 762 5.53 -5.00 0.85
C ILE A 762 7.02 -5.40 0.74
N ARG A 763 7.58 -6.07 1.76
CA ARG A 763 8.94 -6.61 1.72
C ARG A 763 9.14 -7.63 0.61
N ASP A 764 8.09 -8.32 0.16
CA ASP A 764 8.17 -9.33 -0.89
C ASP A 764 8.07 -8.74 -2.32
N VAL A 765 7.90 -7.43 -2.44
CA VAL A 765 7.96 -6.69 -3.71
C VAL A 765 9.11 -5.67 -3.75
N ILE A 766 9.95 -5.66 -2.71
CA ILE A 766 11.16 -4.86 -2.60
C ILE A 766 12.37 -5.82 -2.66
N ALA A 767 13.39 -5.47 -3.43
CA ALA A 767 14.55 -6.32 -3.61
C ALA A 767 15.29 -6.55 -2.28
N PHE A 768 15.66 -5.45 -1.61
CA PHE A 768 16.39 -5.43 -0.33
C PHE A 768 15.63 -4.58 0.70
N PRO A 769 14.58 -5.13 1.33
CA PRO A 769 13.81 -4.40 2.32
C PRO A 769 14.56 -4.31 3.65
N LYS A 770 14.20 -3.29 4.44
CA LYS A 770 14.62 -3.15 5.84
C LYS A 770 13.72 -3.99 6.76
N THR A 771 14.28 -4.43 7.89
CA THR A 771 13.54 -5.07 8.98
C THR A 771 12.58 -4.09 9.65
N SER A 772 11.76 -4.56 10.60
CA SER A 772 10.87 -3.68 11.36
C SER A 772 11.61 -2.60 12.16
N SER A 773 12.89 -2.81 12.50
CA SER A 773 13.72 -1.83 13.19
C SER A 773 14.43 -0.86 12.24
N GLY A 774 14.11 -0.87 10.94
CA GLY A 774 14.80 -0.06 9.92
C GLY A 774 16.18 -0.58 9.52
N ALA A 775 16.62 -1.74 10.04
CA ALA A 775 17.93 -2.29 9.76
C ALA A 775 17.98 -3.08 8.45
N ASP A 776 19.13 -3.06 7.79
CA ASP A 776 19.47 -3.88 6.64
C ASP A 776 20.41 -5.01 7.06
N PRO A 777 19.93 -6.27 7.12
CA PRO A 777 20.74 -7.41 7.54
C PRO A 777 21.67 -7.93 6.45
N VAL A 778 21.50 -7.51 5.18
CA VAL A 778 22.36 -7.91 4.06
C VAL A 778 23.64 -7.09 4.10
N PHE A 779 23.49 -5.77 4.22
CA PHE A 779 24.61 -4.82 4.20
C PHE A 779 25.09 -4.43 5.61
N GLY A 780 24.41 -4.88 6.66
CA GLY A 780 24.75 -4.56 8.05
C GLY A 780 24.56 -3.08 8.39
N SER A 781 23.48 -2.47 7.88
CA SER A 781 23.18 -1.04 8.06
C SER A 781 21.99 -0.81 9.01
N PRO A 782 21.89 0.33 9.73
CA PRO A 782 22.95 1.33 9.90
C PRO A 782 24.15 0.75 10.67
N ALA A 783 25.33 1.35 10.48
CA ALA A 783 26.57 0.96 11.15
C ALA A 783 27.19 2.17 11.87
N PRO A 784 27.97 1.97 12.94
CA PRO A 784 28.71 3.05 13.58
C PRO A 784 29.62 3.78 12.58
N ALA A 785 29.68 5.12 12.68
CA ALA A 785 30.59 5.90 11.86
C ALA A 785 32.05 5.56 12.23
N PRO A 786 32.99 5.59 11.27
CA PRO A 786 34.41 5.39 11.57
C PRO A 786 34.89 6.39 12.63
N GLY A 787 35.55 5.91 13.70
CA GLY A 787 36.11 6.78 14.74
C GLY A 787 35.15 7.27 15.83
N THR A 788 33.90 6.77 15.89
CA THR A 788 32.98 7.02 17.03
C THR A 788 33.02 5.92 18.10
N GLY A 789 33.99 4.99 18.02
CA GLY A 789 34.15 3.93 19.01
C GLY A 789 34.57 4.49 20.36
N LEU A 790 33.68 4.40 21.35
CA LEU A 790 34.08 4.34 22.76
C LEU A 790 34.96 3.09 22.92
N GLY A 791 36.27 3.28 22.97
CA GLY A 791 37.22 2.20 23.13
C GLY A 791 37.02 1.47 24.46
N SER A 792 36.31 0.34 24.44
CA SER A 792 36.50 -0.72 25.42
C SER A 792 37.57 -1.66 24.88
N GLY A 793 38.80 -1.53 25.37
CA GLY A 793 39.87 -2.47 25.03
C GLY A 793 41.23 -1.80 24.90
N THR A 794 42.03 -1.96 25.93
CA THR A 794 43.45 -1.65 26.02
C THR A 794 44.28 -2.18 24.83
N HIS A 795 45.27 -1.38 24.44
CA HIS A 795 46.35 -1.61 23.46
C HIS A 795 46.05 -1.18 22.01
N GLU A 796 46.44 0.05 21.66
CA GLU A 796 47.74 0.31 21.02
C GLU A 796 48.05 1.81 20.99
N LYS A 797 49.24 2.16 21.50
CA LYS A 797 49.85 3.48 21.36
C LYS A 797 50.59 3.52 20.02
N ASN A 798 50.47 4.67 19.34
CA ASN A 798 51.34 5.24 18.30
C ASN A 798 50.72 5.35 16.90
N SER A 799 49.89 6.37 16.71
CA SER A 799 50.01 7.20 15.51
C SER A 799 49.61 8.65 15.84
N THR A 800 50.55 9.57 15.67
CA THR A 800 50.37 11.02 15.74
C THR A 800 49.68 11.50 14.47
N THR A 801 48.38 11.24 14.35
CA THR A 801 47.49 11.98 13.46
C THR A 801 46.27 12.35 14.28
N SER A 802 46.08 13.64 14.55
CA SER A 802 44.87 14.16 15.20
C SER A 802 43.66 13.86 14.30
N SER A 803 43.08 12.67 14.44
CA SER A 803 41.81 12.33 13.84
C SER A 803 40.74 13.08 14.63
N ARG A 804 40.39 14.29 14.19
CA ARG A 804 39.13 14.92 14.61
C ARG A 804 38.03 13.89 14.47
N SER A 805 37.21 13.73 15.50
CA SER A 805 36.11 12.77 15.45
C SER A 805 35.25 13.09 14.22
N VAL A 806 34.65 12.09 13.59
CA VAL A 806 33.77 12.35 12.43
C VAL A 806 32.67 13.35 12.79
N LEU A 807 32.19 13.33 14.04
CA LEU A 807 31.25 14.31 14.58
C LEU A 807 31.82 15.74 14.58
N GLU A 808 33.07 15.94 14.98
CA GLU A 808 33.74 17.24 14.91
C GLU A 808 33.89 17.76 13.47
N GLN A 809 34.00 16.88 12.48
CA GLN A 809 34.02 17.28 11.06
C GLN A 809 32.68 17.86 10.60
N TYR A 810 31.59 17.53 11.29
CA TYR A 810 30.26 18.09 11.07
C TYR A 810 29.91 19.22 12.06
N GLY A 811 30.87 19.67 12.88
CA GLY A 811 30.63 20.67 13.92
C GLY A 811 29.83 20.16 15.13
N LEU A 812 29.65 18.84 15.25
CA LEU A 812 28.94 18.19 16.36
C LEU A 812 29.93 17.83 17.46
N ARG A 813 29.58 18.12 18.72
CA ARG A 813 30.36 17.70 19.89
C ARG A 813 29.62 16.57 20.61
N PRO A 814 30.30 15.48 21.02
CA PRO A 814 29.72 14.52 21.95
C PRO A 814 29.29 15.24 23.24
N LEU A 815 28.10 14.91 23.76
CA LEU A 815 27.60 15.40 25.05
C LEU A 815 28.38 14.80 26.22
#